data_AF-A0A1B9ILZ8-F1
#
_entry.id   AF-A0A1B9ILZ8-F1
#
_cell.length_a   1.000
_cell.length_b   1.000
_cell.length_c   1.000
_cell.angle_alpha   90.00
_cell.angle_beta   90.00
_cell.angle_gamma   90.00
#
_symmetry.space_group_name_H-M   'P 1'
#
loop_
_entity.id
_entity.type
_entity.pdbx_description
1 polymer ?
#
loop_
_entity_poly.entity_id
_entity_poly.type
_entity_poly.pdbx_seq_one_letter_code
_entity_poly.pdbx_strand_id
1 'polypeptide(L)'
;MSLPTHNRNRSASGSGLLNTFASVIPTPITSIFTSPRISQGITLGVEEEGKFGESSSSAGGLLSKDAPEGLKRVELRVGGMTCGACVASIESQLKQPGIHSVQISLLAERGVVEYDEDFIDDQGKKWDDARIAEEIEDIGFEATVVEKSEVDEVELRVYGLENPEVVNSLLETTSNLAGVHSATLPAPYTHLALTHSPLLISLRTLVDTLSARFPQLSFLPVSTRDDSQVASLQKHKETATWRRTFMVSAIFAVPVFVIGMLSMYLPHWLMGWTMWKLVDGIYLGDLVCLLLTIPVQLFLARRFYENAWKSVKHGSATMDVLVVLGTSATFTYSVLSMFFAMFSSDPNYRPQTFFDTSTMLITFVSLGRYIENLAKGKTSAALTDLMSLTPSSATIYVNPPAEGESIDTSAETRKVPTELVQVEDVVLLVPGEKIPADGVVLTGATSVDESMVTGEAVPLAKKVGDQVIGGTVNGLGTITFRVTRAGADTALSQIVKLVEDAQTSKAPIQQFADRVAGIFVPIVITLSLITFMAWMTISLLNSTGNLPDVFHSPGASKFGVCLKLCISVVVVACPCALGLSTPTAVMVGTGVGAQNGILIKGGKALEACKGVRRVVVDKTGTVTEGKMQVVAATWAPSGNLTAGSPNSNFEIDTPSTLSLTTSATPLQRHTVLSILSLAEARSEHPLGVSIAAYGRDVLSSAGLSPPNGEVIEFESFTGEGLEAVVRLSNGSVEERIRIGKSNFVLSQSSTGTLDEKTMEVELPDKMREFEEQQMNLARTVIFVSFIRSSTSIPVLALSLADSPKPSSAHAIRALKDMGIKVTLLTGDAEVTAKAIAKQVGIDENEVYAGVSPKGKAKVVGDLGLKDGGGVAMVGDGINDSPALVAASLGIALSSGTSIAIEAADVVLMRSDLLDVVAALNLGHHIFRKIKANLIWACCYNILMIPLAMGFFLPWNIHLHPMMAAAAMAFSSVSVVCSSLTLKWWKRPISSVMPDEPYSPGGTLNGLSKILFEFRDSMSSIISLGSEITRRGSVLPLLRRLSLRRPSRSAYEAIPLDRSNTPIPVSPV
;
A
#
# COMPACT_ATOMS: atom_id res chain seq x y z
N MET A 1 -80.08 -10.72 3.62
CA MET A 1 -81.43 -11.13 3.16
C MET A 1 -81.72 -10.50 1.80
N SER A 2 -82.50 -11.19 0.98
CA SER A 2 -83.27 -10.73 -0.20
C SER A 2 -83.57 -9.22 -0.27
N LEU A 3 -83.30 -8.43 -1.34
CA LEU A 3 -83.83 -8.46 -2.73
C LEU A 3 -85.38 -8.57 -2.84
N PRO A 4 -86.05 -8.05 -3.90
CA PRO A 4 -85.78 -6.84 -4.71
C PRO A 4 -87.12 -6.13 -5.17
N THR A 5 -87.15 -5.65 -6.43
CA THR A 5 -88.27 -5.18 -7.32
C THR A 5 -88.44 -3.66 -7.44
N HIS A 6 -88.80 -3.03 -8.58
CA HIS A 6 -88.75 -3.29 -10.05
C HIS A 6 -89.18 -1.98 -10.78
N ASN A 7 -88.98 -1.65 -12.08
CA ASN A 7 -88.35 -2.21 -13.30
C ASN A 7 -88.02 -0.97 -14.24
N ARG A 8 -87.68 -0.94 -15.55
CA ARG A 8 -87.58 -1.90 -16.69
C ARG A 8 -86.66 -1.31 -17.82
N ASN A 9 -85.96 -2.18 -18.55
CA ASN A 9 -85.55 -2.10 -19.98
C ASN A 9 -84.83 -0.87 -20.65
N ARG A 10 -83.64 -1.21 -21.20
CA ARG A 10 -83.13 -0.98 -22.59
C ARG A 10 -82.22 0.22 -22.97
N SER A 11 -80.91 -0.09 -22.91
CA SER A 11 -79.94 -0.11 -24.03
C SER A 11 -79.31 1.17 -24.62
N ALA A 12 -78.02 1.33 -24.27
CA ALA A 12 -76.85 1.38 -25.18
C ALA A 12 -76.29 2.73 -25.70
N SER A 13 -74.94 2.80 -25.63
CA SER A 13 -74.00 3.73 -26.28
C SER A 13 -74.05 5.21 -25.85
N GLY A 14 -72.95 5.84 -25.41
CA GLY A 14 -71.59 5.29 -25.22
C GLY A 14 -70.61 6.29 -24.59
N SER A 15 -69.41 5.80 -24.23
CA SER A 15 -68.20 6.55 -23.79
C SER A 15 -68.41 7.73 -22.83
N GLY A 16 -68.14 7.52 -21.53
CA GLY A 16 -68.40 8.50 -20.48
C GLY A 16 -67.44 9.70 -20.44
N LEU A 17 -68.04 10.87 -20.18
CA LEU A 17 -67.39 11.99 -19.51
C LEU A 17 -67.15 11.68 -18.02
N LEU A 18 -66.26 12.46 -17.39
CA LEU A 18 -66.43 13.28 -16.17
C LEU A 18 -65.05 13.43 -15.48
N ASN A 19 -64.47 14.64 -15.34
CA ASN A 19 -64.85 15.78 -14.47
C ASN A 19 -64.50 15.52 -12.99
N THR A 20 -64.05 16.47 -12.14
CA THR A 20 -63.71 17.92 -12.20
C THR A 20 -62.93 18.24 -10.90
N PHE A 21 -62.36 19.42 -10.55
CA PHE A 21 -62.28 20.84 -11.00
C PHE A 21 -61.04 21.43 -10.23
N ALA A 22 -60.42 22.59 -10.48
CA ALA A 22 -60.33 23.61 -11.55
C ALA A 22 -59.02 24.43 -11.27
N SER A 23 -58.68 25.61 -11.78
CA SER A 23 -59.19 26.57 -12.79
C SER A 23 -58.05 27.53 -13.21
N VAL A 24 -58.32 28.40 -14.19
CA VAL A 24 -57.57 29.64 -14.56
C VAL A 24 -56.32 29.48 -15.45
N ILE A 25 -56.52 29.78 -16.74
CA ILE A 25 -55.58 30.48 -17.63
C ILE A 25 -56.44 31.55 -18.38
N PRO A 26 -55.86 32.65 -18.90
CA PRO A 26 -55.37 32.63 -20.28
C PRO A 26 -54.07 33.42 -20.54
N THR A 27 -53.49 33.18 -21.72
CA THR A 27 -52.27 33.78 -22.32
C THR A 27 -52.69 34.92 -23.30
N PRO A 28 -51.94 35.41 -24.34
CA PRO A 28 -50.59 35.13 -24.86
C PRO A 28 -49.81 36.38 -25.45
N ILE A 29 -48.85 36.13 -26.37
CA ILE A 29 -48.38 36.98 -27.52
C ILE A 29 -47.13 37.90 -27.39
N THR A 30 -45.99 37.35 -27.84
CA THR A 30 -44.90 37.85 -28.72
C THR A 30 -44.34 39.31 -28.73
N SER A 31 -43.00 39.40 -28.53
CA SER A 31 -41.96 40.11 -29.33
C SER A 31 -42.03 41.61 -29.71
N ILE A 32 -40.89 42.34 -29.59
CA ILE A 32 -40.36 43.36 -30.54
C ILE A 32 -38.97 43.91 -30.11
N PHE A 33 -38.09 44.25 -31.09
CA PHE A 33 -36.72 44.86 -31.03
C PHE A 33 -35.64 44.16 -30.13
N THR A 34 -34.38 43.85 -30.48
CA THR A 34 -33.38 44.08 -31.58
C THR A 34 -32.34 45.21 -31.43
N SER A 35 -31.08 44.80 -31.14
CA SER A 35 -29.80 45.39 -31.60
C SER A 35 -29.33 46.73 -30.94
N PRO A 36 -28.04 47.16 -31.08
CA PRO A 36 -26.96 46.63 -31.93
C PRO A 36 -25.57 46.40 -31.28
N ARG A 37 -24.64 45.81 -32.06
CA ARG A 37 -23.18 45.75 -31.83
C ARG A 37 -22.43 46.51 -32.95
N ILE A 38 -21.65 47.55 -32.61
CA ILE A 38 -20.56 48.17 -33.42
C ILE A 38 -19.62 48.89 -32.41
N SER A 39 -18.30 49.09 -32.58
CA SER A 39 -17.14 48.25 -33.00
C SER A 39 -15.85 49.07 -32.75
N GLN A 40 -14.66 48.44 -32.60
CA GLN A 40 -13.35 49.09 -32.34
C GLN A 40 -13.26 49.74 -30.92
N GLY A 41 -12.10 49.92 -30.25
CA GLY A 41 -10.70 49.49 -30.49
C GLY A 41 -9.72 50.21 -29.53
N ILE A 42 -8.44 49.76 -29.46
CA ILE A 42 -7.25 50.51 -28.97
C ILE A 42 -6.99 50.62 -27.42
N THR A 43 -6.18 49.67 -26.90
CA THR A 43 -4.98 49.76 -25.99
C THR A 43 -4.91 50.51 -24.62
N LEU A 44 -4.08 49.90 -23.72
CA LEU A 44 -3.15 50.47 -22.69
C LEU A 44 -3.61 50.79 -21.23
N GLY A 45 -2.67 50.61 -20.27
CA GLY A 45 -2.77 50.83 -18.79
C GLY A 45 -3.48 49.67 -18.04
N VAL A 46 -2.97 48.98 -17.01
CA VAL A 46 -1.83 49.09 -16.05
C VAL A 46 -2.01 50.14 -14.91
N GLU A 47 -1.70 49.71 -13.67
CA GLU A 47 -1.73 50.43 -12.35
C GLU A 47 -3.13 50.75 -11.76
N GLU A 48 -3.38 50.79 -10.43
CA GLU A 48 -2.90 50.01 -9.27
C GLU A 48 -3.88 50.22 -8.06
N GLU A 49 -3.81 49.39 -6.98
CA GLU A 49 -4.55 49.49 -5.69
C GLU A 49 -6.11 49.40 -5.72
N GLY A 50 -6.86 49.05 -4.65
CA GLY A 50 -6.49 48.46 -3.34
C GLY A 50 -7.67 48.39 -2.33
N LYS A 51 -7.54 47.52 -1.30
CA LYS A 51 -8.29 47.42 -0.01
C LYS A 51 -9.70 46.76 0.10
N PHE A 52 -9.70 45.67 0.89
CA PHE A 52 -10.62 45.27 1.99
C PHE A 52 -12.13 44.99 1.80
N GLY A 53 -12.55 43.83 2.32
CA GLY A 53 -13.93 43.43 2.63
C GLY A 53 -13.97 41.94 3.05
N GLU A 54 -14.41 41.63 4.27
CA GLU A 54 -14.37 40.27 4.85
C GLU A 54 -15.68 39.49 4.66
N SER A 55 -15.63 38.16 4.49
CA SER A 55 -16.38 37.18 5.33
C SER A 55 -16.26 35.70 4.87
N SER A 56 -15.62 34.88 5.73
CA SER A 56 -15.94 33.48 6.12
C SER A 56 -16.50 32.40 5.16
N SER A 57 -15.81 31.23 5.22
CA SER A 57 -16.33 29.84 5.28
C SER A 57 -16.49 28.99 4.00
N SER A 58 -16.38 27.65 4.19
CA SER A 58 -16.28 26.54 3.20
C SER A 58 -15.19 26.71 2.12
N ALA A 59 -14.07 25.98 2.08
CA ALA A 59 -13.77 24.56 2.34
C ALA A 59 -14.35 23.60 1.27
N GLY A 60 -13.47 23.10 0.38
CA GLY A 60 -13.78 22.11 -0.66
C GLY A 60 -13.00 22.30 -1.97
N GLY A 61 -12.03 21.43 -2.25
CA GLY A 61 -11.36 21.32 -3.56
C GLY A 61 -10.05 22.12 -3.75
N LEU A 62 -9.42 21.89 -4.92
CA LEU A 62 -8.15 22.46 -5.44
C LEU A 62 -6.84 21.97 -4.74
N LEU A 63 -5.84 21.39 -5.43
CA LEU A 63 -5.68 21.06 -6.85
C LEU A 63 -5.00 19.69 -7.07
N SER A 64 -5.48 18.94 -8.06
CA SER A 64 -4.69 17.97 -8.82
C SER A 64 -3.94 18.66 -9.97
N LYS A 65 -2.93 18.00 -10.57
CA LYS A 65 -2.17 18.53 -11.72
C LYS A 65 -3.09 18.79 -12.92
N ASP A 66 -3.11 20.03 -13.41
CA ASP A 66 -3.57 20.48 -14.74
C ASP A 66 -4.69 19.64 -15.37
N ALA A 67 -5.79 19.45 -14.64
CA ALA A 67 -7.01 18.91 -15.21
C ALA A 67 -7.64 19.97 -16.12
N PRO A 68 -7.82 19.74 -17.43
CA PRO A 68 -8.74 20.55 -18.21
C PRO A 68 -10.14 20.47 -17.60
N GLU A 69 -10.82 21.61 -17.53
CA GLU A 69 -12.17 21.74 -16.99
C GLU A 69 -13.12 20.86 -17.81
N GLY A 70 -13.69 19.80 -17.19
CA GLY A 70 -14.58 18.83 -17.84
C GLY A 70 -14.30 17.34 -17.54
N LEU A 71 -13.13 16.99 -16.99
CA LEU A 71 -12.78 15.59 -16.71
C LEU A 71 -13.44 15.02 -15.44
N LYS A 72 -14.15 13.91 -15.61
CA LYS A 72 -14.75 13.07 -14.56
C LYS A 72 -14.01 11.74 -14.44
N ARG A 73 -14.00 11.14 -13.24
CA ARG A 73 -13.34 9.86 -12.94
C ARG A 73 -14.34 8.87 -12.37
N VAL A 74 -14.50 7.74 -13.05
CA VAL A 74 -15.28 6.59 -12.59
C VAL A 74 -14.35 5.47 -12.11
N GLU A 75 -14.79 4.74 -11.08
CA GLU A 75 -14.16 3.51 -10.61
C GLU A 75 -15.14 2.37 -10.83
N LEU A 76 -14.64 1.24 -11.35
CA LEU A 76 -15.44 0.08 -11.76
C LEU A 76 -14.82 -1.18 -11.17
N ARG A 77 -15.66 -2.13 -10.76
CA ARG A 77 -15.24 -3.52 -10.57
C ARG A 77 -15.33 -4.23 -11.92
N VAL A 78 -14.30 -4.98 -12.29
CA VAL A 78 -14.17 -5.67 -13.58
C VAL A 78 -13.84 -7.15 -13.34
N GLY A 79 -14.83 -8.01 -13.57
CA GLY A 79 -14.77 -9.47 -13.39
C GLY A 79 -14.24 -10.21 -14.62
N GLY A 80 -13.99 -11.51 -14.45
CA GLY A 80 -13.66 -12.43 -15.56
C GLY A 80 -12.26 -12.27 -16.20
N MET A 81 -11.44 -11.29 -15.80
CA MET A 81 -10.07 -11.13 -16.30
C MET A 81 -9.14 -12.27 -15.83
N THR A 82 -8.27 -12.78 -16.71
CA THR A 82 -7.38 -13.92 -16.38
C THR A 82 -5.88 -13.69 -16.63
N CYS A 83 -5.49 -12.67 -17.38
CA CYS A 83 -4.09 -12.33 -17.65
C CYS A 83 -3.93 -10.88 -18.12
N GLY A 84 -2.69 -10.37 -18.13
CA GLY A 84 -2.37 -9.01 -18.58
C GLY A 84 -2.83 -8.69 -20.01
N ALA A 85 -2.95 -9.69 -20.88
CA ALA A 85 -3.48 -9.52 -22.23
C ALA A 85 -5.02 -9.31 -22.26
N CYS A 86 -5.79 -9.84 -21.31
CA CYS A 86 -7.20 -9.44 -21.12
C CYS A 86 -7.26 -7.95 -20.79
N VAL A 87 -6.43 -7.51 -19.85
CA VAL A 87 -6.39 -6.11 -19.41
C VAL A 87 -5.96 -5.18 -20.54
N ALA A 88 -4.94 -5.56 -21.32
CA ALA A 88 -4.50 -4.81 -22.48
C ALA A 88 -5.56 -4.74 -23.58
N SER A 89 -6.44 -5.75 -23.71
CA SER A 89 -7.60 -5.70 -24.60
C SER A 89 -8.53 -4.56 -24.19
N ILE A 90 -8.96 -4.52 -22.92
CA ILE A 90 -9.86 -3.48 -22.39
C ILE A 90 -9.19 -2.09 -22.45
N GLU A 91 -7.93 -1.97 -22.01
CA GLU A 91 -7.10 -0.74 -22.08
C GLU A 91 -6.77 -0.28 -23.51
N SER A 92 -7.12 -1.07 -24.55
CA SER A 92 -6.99 -0.70 -25.96
C SER A 92 -8.34 -0.40 -26.63
N GLN A 93 -9.43 -1.04 -26.19
CA GLN A 93 -10.76 -0.90 -26.80
C GLN A 93 -11.56 0.27 -26.19
N LEU A 94 -11.34 0.63 -24.92
CA LEU A 94 -11.84 1.89 -24.33
C LEU A 94 -10.98 3.13 -24.66
N LYS A 95 -9.99 3.04 -25.57
CA LYS A 95 -9.25 4.23 -26.05
C LYS A 95 -9.96 4.89 -27.22
N GLN A 96 -11.14 5.39 -26.89
CA GLN A 96 -12.06 6.12 -27.77
C GLN A 96 -11.95 7.62 -27.47
N PRO A 97 -12.31 8.50 -28.42
CA PRO A 97 -12.36 9.94 -28.15
C PRO A 97 -13.32 10.25 -26.97
N GLY A 98 -12.98 11.26 -26.19
CA GLY A 98 -13.61 11.55 -24.89
C GLY A 98 -13.02 10.79 -23.70
N ILE A 99 -12.33 9.66 -23.89
CA ILE A 99 -11.68 8.93 -22.79
C ILE A 99 -10.18 9.27 -22.73
N HIS A 100 -9.76 9.94 -21.66
CA HIS A 100 -8.39 10.42 -21.47
C HIS A 100 -7.46 9.37 -20.86
N SER A 101 -7.96 8.57 -19.92
CA SER A 101 -7.15 7.59 -19.19
C SER A 101 -7.96 6.36 -18.80
N VAL A 102 -7.34 5.18 -18.97
CA VAL A 102 -7.90 3.87 -18.63
C VAL A 102 -6.80 3.10 -17.91
N GLN A 103 -7.04 2.70 -16.66
CA GLN A 103 -6.09 2.00 -15.81
C GLN A 103 -6.80 0.82 -15.14
N ILE A 104 -6.48 -0.42 -15.55
CA ILE A 104 -7.18 -1.61 -15.07
C ILE A 104 -6.20 -2.55 -14.38
N SER A 105 -6.62 -3.09 -13.23
CA SER A 105 -5.79 -3.90 -12.33
C SER A 105 -6.31 -5.33 -12.19
N LEU A 106 -5.56 -6.27 -12.78
CA LEU A 106 -5.83 -7.71 -12.70
C LEU A 106 -5.79 -8.26 -11.26
N LEU A 107 -5.04 -7.62 -10.36
CA LEU A 107 -4.83 -8.10 -8.98
C LEU A 107 -5.97 -7.70 -8.03
N ALA A 108 -6.75 -6.69 -8.39
CA ALA A 108 -7.78 -6.09 -7.55
C ALA A 108 -9.19 -6.18 -8.15
N GLU A 109 -9.37 -6.80 -9.32
CA GLU A 109 -10.64 -6.83 -10.07
C GLU A 109 -11.26 -5.44 -10.25
N ARG A 110 -10.43 -4.39 -10.45
CA ARG A 110 -10.86 -2.99 -10.54
C ARG A 110 -10.30 -2.29 -11.78
N GLY A 111 -11.10 -1.38 -12.33
CA GLY A 111 -10.73 -0.43 -13.37
C GLY A 111 -10.99 1.01 -12.91
N VAL A 112 -10.17 1.94 -13.38
CA VAL A 112 -10.37 3.39 -13.23
C VAL A 112 -10.36 3.99 -14.62
N VAL A 113 -11.38 4.80 -14.93
CA VAL A 113 -11.51 5.49 -16.23
C VAL A 113 -11.71 6.99 -15.96
N GLU A 114 -10.93 7.80 -16.67
CA GLU A 114 -10.98 9.27 -16.63
C GLU A 114 -11.43 9.74 -18.01
N TYR A 115 -12.59 10.40 -18.05
CA TYR A 115 -13.32 10.74 -19.27
C TYR A 115 -13.88 12.17 -19.21
N ASP A 116 -14.17 12.74 -20.39
CA ASP A 116 -14.82 14.04 -20.55
C ASP A 116 -16.36 13.84 -20.56
N GLU A 117 -17.05 14.43 -19.59
CA GLU A 117 -18.50 14.30 -19.44
C GLU A 117 -19.27 15.20 -20.44
N ASP A 118 -18.62 16.19 -21.07
CA ASP A 118 -19.19 17.01 -22.15
C ASP A 118 -18.83 16.50 -23.56
N PHE A 119 -17.97 15.49 -23.69
CA PHE A 119 -17.75 14.80 -24.96
C PHE A 119 -19.01 14.07 -25.44
N ILE A 120 -19.47 14.43 -26.64
CA ILE A 120 -20.58 13.78 -27.35
C ILE A 120 -20.00 13.00 -28.53
N ASP A 121 -20.28 11.70 -28.54
CA ASP A 121 -19.89 10.75 -29.58
C ASP A 121 -20.71 10.93 -30.89
N ASP A 122 -20.25 10.36 -32.00
CA ASP A 122 -20.85 10.50 -33.35
C ASP A 122 -22.34 10.08 -33.42
N GLN A 123 -22.81 9.31 -32.43
CA GLN A 123 -24.21 8.88 -32.28
C GLN A 123 -25.08 9.81 -31.41
N GLY A 124 -24.54 10.93 -30.93
CA GLY A 124 -25.24 11.87 -30.04
C GLY A 124 -25.34 11.44 -28.58
N LYS A 125 -24.66 10.36 -28.17
CA LYS A 125 -24.52 9.93 -26.77
C LYS A 125 -23.33 10.60 -26.10
N LYS A 126 -23.50 11.09 -24.87
CA LYS A 126 -22.39 11.43 -23.95
C LYS A 126 -21.69 10.16 -23.44
N TRP A 127 -20.55 10.33 -22.77
CA TRP A 127 -20.04 9.33 -21.82
C TRP A 127 -20.72 9.50 -20.47
N ASP A 128 -21.14 8.40 -19.86
CA ASP A 128 -21.60 8.32 -18.48
C ASP A 128 -21.05 7.04 -17.82
N ASP A 129 -21.18 6.96 -16.49
CA ASP A 129 -20.56 5.89 -15.70
C ASP A 129 -21.13 4.50 -16.06
N ALA A 130 -22.41 4.45 -16.46
CA ALA A 130 -23.11 3.23 -16.87
C ALA A 130 -22.69 2.77 -18.27
N ARG A 131 -22.55 3.66 -19.24
CA ARG A 131 -22.06 3.38 -20.61
C ARG A 131 -20.62 2.83 -20.56
N ILE A 132 -19.79 3.33 -19.66
CA ILE A 132 -18.41 2.82 -19.50
C ILE A 132 -18.42 1.39 -18.94
N ALA A 133 -19.39 1.02 -18.11
CA ALA A 133 -19.61 -0.38 -17.73
C ALA A 133 -20.14 -1.21 -18.92
N GLU A 134 -21.18 -0.74 -19.63
CA GLU A 134 -21.78 -1.39 -20.81
C GLU A 134 -20.71 -1.72 -21.88
N GLU A 135 -19.81 -0.78 -22.17
CA GLU A 135 -18.69 -0.96 -23.11
C GLU A 135 -17.73 -2.08 -22.65
N ILE A 136 -17.43 -2.20 -21.34
CA ILE A 136 -16.59 -3.27 -20.79
C ILE A 136 -17.32 -4.64 -20.87
N GLU A 137 -18.63 -4.66 -20.70
CA GLU A 137 -19.45 -5.88 -20.85
C GLU A 137 -19.52 -6.35 -22.31
N ASP A 138 -19.61 -5.43 -23.29
CA ASP A 138 -19.52 -5.73 -24.72
C ASP A 138 -18.11 -6.22 -25.13
N ILE A 139 -17.05 -5.68 -24.51
CA ILE A 139 -15.67 -6.20 -24.58
C ILE A 139 -15.55 -7.58 -23.86
N GLY A 140 -16.60 -8.04 -23.17
CA GLY A 140 -16.76 -9.43 -22.70
C GLY A 140 -16.38 -9.70 -21.23
N PHE A 141 -16.27 -8.64 -20.42
CA PHE A 141 -15.89 -8.69 -19.02
C PHE A 141 -17.00 -8.10 -18.14
N GLU A 142 -17.40 -8.79 -17.08
CA GLU A 142 -18.46 -8.36 -16.15
C GLU A 142 -18.06 -7.01 -15.51
N ALA A 143 -18.92 -5.98 -15.54
CA ALA A 143 -18.56 -4.63 -15.10
C ALA A 143 -19.63 -3.97 -14.24
N THR A 144 -19.25 -3.47 -13.07
CA THR A 144 -20.16 -2.73 -12.17
C THR A 144 -19.49 -1.44 -11.68
N VAL A 145 -20.19 -0.32 -11.79
CA VAL A 145 -19.74 0.98 -11.23
C VAL A 145 -19.57 0.87 -9.71
N VAL A 146 -18.55 1.53 -9.17
CA VAL A 146 -18.32 1.70 -7.74
C VAL A 146 -18.62 3.17 -7.40
N GLU A 147 -19.81 3.42 -6.88
CA GLU A 147 -20.22 4.77 -6.46
C GLU A 147 -19.42 5.23 -5.24
N LYS A 148 -19.03 6.51 -5.22
CA LYS A 148 -18.41 7.17 -4.05
C LYS A 148 -19.50 7.92 -3.29
N SER A 149 -20.29 7.18 -2.55
CA SER A 149 -21.50 7.67 -1.88
C SER A 149 -21.20 8.39 -0.56
N GLU A 150 -21.99 9.40 -0.22
CA GLU A 150 -22.05 10.05 1.12
C GLU A 150 -22.78 9.16 2.17
N VAL A 151 -22.75 7.85 1.93
CA VAL A 151 -23.59 6.83 2.55
C VAL A 151 -22.76 5.55 2.62
N ASP A 152 -22.46 5.10 3.84
CA ASP A 152 -21.75 3.85 4.08
C ASP A 152 -22.73 2.66 4.00
N GLU A 153 -22.42 1.70 3.13
CA GLU A 153 -22.95 0.33 3.21
C GLU A 153 -22.29 -0.41 4.37
N VAL A 154 -23.12 -0.93 5.28
CA VAL A 154 -22.68 -1.76 6.41
C VAL A 154 -23.52 -3.03 6.45
N GLU A 155 -22.86 -4.18 6.63
CA GLU A 155 -23.55 -5.43 6.91
C GLU A 155 -23.45 -5.75 8.41
N LEU A 156 -24.59 -5.90 9.08
CA LEU A 156 -24.68 -6.34 10.47
C LEU A 156 -25.06 -7.82 10.54
N ARG A 157 -24.24 -8.63 11.19
CA ARG A 157 -24.52 -10.03 11.46
C ARG A 157 -25.51 -10.16 12.62
N VAL A 158 -26.64 -10.82 12.38
CA VAL A 158 -27.72 -10.98 13.36
C VAL A 158 -27.67 -12.38 13.96
N TYR A 159 -27.50 -12.46 15.28
CA TYR A 159 -27.58 -13.69 16.07
C TYR A 159 -28.86 -13.72 16.91
N GLY A 160 -29.40 -14.91 17.19
CA GLY A 160 -30.63 -15.10 17.98
C GLY A 160 -31.94 -15.05 17.19
N LEU A 161 -31.88 -14.82 15.88
CA LEU A 161 -33.05 -14.69 15.01
C LEU A 161 -33.67 -16.06 14.65
N GLU A 162 -34.39 -16.67 15.59
CA GLU A 162 -35.04 -17.98 15.40
C GLU A 162 -36.47 -17.87 14.80
N ASN A 163 -37.16 -16.75 15.02
CA ASN A 163 -38.55 -16.54 14.58
C ASN A 163 -38.64 -15.57 13.38
N PRO A 164 -39.26 -15.95 12.25
CA PRO A 164 -39.33 -15.10 11.05
C PRO A 164 -40.25 -13.88 11.22
N GLU A 165 -41.16 -13.87 12.19
CA GLU A 165 -42.04 -12.72 12.47
C GLU A 165 -41.25 -11.49 12.95
N VAL A 166 -40.09 -11.69 13.56
CA VAL A 166 -39.21 -10.61 14.05
C VAL A 166 -38.54 -9.86 12.89
N VAL A 167 -38.37 -10.50 11.72
CA VAL A 167 -37.73 -9.92 10.53
C VAL A 167 -38.38 -8.60 10.12
N ASN A 168 -39.71 -8.57 10.02
CA ASN A 168 -40.44 -7.40 9.55
C ASN A 168 -40.32 -6.23 10.55
N SER A 169 -40.44 -6.53 11.86
CA SER A 169 -40.31 -5.52 12.91
C SER A 169 -38.88 -4.98 13.03
N LEU A 170 -37.87 -5.82 12.80
CA LEU A 170 -36.47 -5.41 12.74
C LEU A 170 -36.22 -4.48 11.54
N LEU A 171 -36.68 -4.85 10.34
CA LEU A 171 -36.55 -4.03 9.14
C LEU A 171 -37.26 -2.68 9.29
N GLU A 172 -38.53 -2.68 9.72
CA GLU A 172 -39.32 -1.46 9.97
C GLU A 172 -38.67 -0.56 11.04
N THR A 173 -38.13 -1.14 12.12
CA THR A 173 -37.39 -0.35 13.13
C THR A 173 -36.13 0.25 12.53
N THR A 174 -35.38 -0.51 11.72
CA THR A 174 -34.10 -0.06 11.14
C THR A 174 -34.31 1.03 10.09
N SER A 175 -35.33 0.90 9.22
CA SER A 175 -35.68 1.93 8.22
C SER A 175 -36.27 3.22 8.82
N ASN A 176 -36.76 3.16 10.06
CA ASN A 176 -37.30 4.31 10.78
C ASN A 176 -36.23 5.05 11.63
N LEU A 177 -34.97 4.60 11.62
CA LEU A 177 -33.86 5.32 12.25
C LEU A 177 -33.40 6.48 11.35
N ALA A 178 -33.38 7.69 11.91
CA ALA A 178 -32.90 8.87 11.19
C ALA A 178 -31.43 8.67 10.76
N GLY A 179 -31.17 8.80 9.46
CA GLY A 179 -29.84 8.57 8.86
C GLY A 179 -29.67 7.20 8.19
N VAL A 180 -30.62 6.27 8.31
CA VAL A 180 -30.65 5.03 7.51
C VAL A 180 -31.51 5.25 6.26
N HIS A 181 -30.97 4.96 5.08
CA HIS A 181 -31.64 5.13 3.79
C HIS A 181 -32.28 3.84 3.28
N SER A 182 -31.66 2.69 3.55
CA SER A 182 -32.22 1.37 3.27
C SER A 182 -31.74 0.33 4.27
N ALA A 183 -32.53 -0.73 4.45
CA ALA A 183 -32.17 -1.90 5.23
C ALA A 183 -32.78 -3.14 4.58
N THR A 184 -31.99 -4.20 4.41
CA THR A 184 -32.40 -5.47 3.79
C THR A 184 -31.84 -6.66 4.56
N LEU A 185 -32.63 -7.71 4.71
CA LEU A 185 -32.25 -8.94 5.43
C LEU A 185 -32.32 -10.14 4.46
N PRO A 186 -31.30 -10.36 3.61
CA PRO A 186 -31.32 -11.45 2.64
C PRO A 186 -31.36 -12.83 3.32
N ALA A 187 -32.15 -13.76 2.76
CA ALA A 187 -32.18 -15.15 3.20
C ALA A 187 -30.77 -15.78 3.05
N PRO A 188 -30.15 -16.34 4.11
CA PRO A 188 -30.79 -17.05 5.23
C PRO A 188 -31.01 -16.24 6.52
N TYR A 189 -31.16 -14.92 6.42
CA TYR A 189 -31.48 -14.01 7.54
C TYR A 189 -30.39 -13.87 8.61
N THR A 190 -29.14 -14.21 8.29
CA THR A 190 -27.99 -14.06 9.20
C THR A 190 -27.27 -12.72 9.06
N HIS A 191 -27.62 -11.92 8.05
CA HIS A 191 -26.99 -10.63 7.72
C HIS A 191 -28.08 -9.60 7.41
N LEU A 192 -27.89 -8.38 7.93
CA LEU A 192 -28.70 -7.18 7.72
C LEU A 192 -27.82 -6.15 7.00
N ALA A 193 -27.95 -6.05 5.68
CA ALA A 193 -27.25 -5.04 4.88
C ALA A 193 -28.05 -3.74 4.92
N LEU A 194 -27.42 -2.65 5.38
CA LEU A 194 -28.03 -1.34 5.52
C LEU A 194 -27.15 -0.24 4.92
N THR A 195 -27.78 0.79 4.36
CA THR A 195 -27.11 2.01 3.89
C THR A 195 -27.40 3.14 4.86
N HIS A 196 -26.36 3.76 5.43
CA HIS A 196 -26.51 4.84 6.42
C HIS A 196 -25.53 6.00 6.18
N SER A 197 -25.94 7.22 6.52
CA SER A 197 -25.05 8.38 6.53
C SER A 197 -24.42 8.52 7.92
N PRO A 198 -23.10 8.30 8.09
CA PRO A 198 -22.44 8.29 9.40
C PRO A 198 -22.47 9.66 10.12
N LEU A 199 -22.70 10.75 9.36
CA LEU A 199 -22.92 12.11 9.88
C LEU A 199 -24.25 12.28 10.66
N LEU A 200 -25.24 11.41 10.46
CA LEU A 200 -26.57 11.50 11.07
C LEU A 200 -26.79 10.47 12.18
N ILE A 201 -26.30 9.24 11.98
CA ILE A 201 -26.32 8.20 13.00
C ILE A 201 -25.01 7.40 12.96
N SER A 202 -24.31 7.35 14.09
CA SER A 202 -23.08 6.59 14.19
C SER A 202 -23.37 5.09 14.30
N LEU A 203 -22.48 4.24 13.75
CA LEU A 203 -22.67 2.79 13.74
C LEU A 203 -22.87 2.19 15.15
N ARG A 204 -22.18 2.73 16.16
CA ARG A 204 -22.38 2.33 17.57
C ARG A 204 -23.76 2.73 18.09
N THR A 205 -24.23 3.95 17.81
CA THR A 205 -25.59 4.39 18.18
C THR A 205 -26.65 3.51 17.52
N LEU A 206 -26.44 3.13 16.26
CA LEU A 206 -27.32 2.20 15.52
C LEU A 206 -27.33 0.81 16.17
N VAL A 207 -26.17 0.22 16.48
CA VAL A 207 -26.08 -1.08 17.15
C VAL A 207 -26.65 -1.05 18.57
N ASP A 208 -26.42 0.01 19.35
CA ASP A 208 -26.92 0.14 20.72
C ASP A 208 -28.44 0.37 20.75
N THR A 209 -29.00 1.16 19.83
CA THR A 209 -30.47 1.33 19.72
C THR A 209 -31.17 0.05 19.26
N LEU A 210 -30.62 -0.70 18.30
CA LEU A 210 -31.15 -2.01 17.91
C LEU A 210 -31.05 -3.03 19.05
N SER A 211 -29.93 -3.07 19.79
CA SER A 211 -29.74 -3.99 20.92
C SER A 211 -30.66 -3.65 22.10
N ALA A 212 -30.91 -2.37 22.37
CA ALA A 212 -31.87 -1.93 23.39
C ALA A 212 -33.33 -2.26 23.01
N ARG A 213 -33.65 -2.27 21.70
CA ARG A 213 -34.99 -2.59 21.19
C ARG A 213 -35.25 -4.09 21.07
N PHE A 214 -34.24 -4.88 20.77
CA PHE A 214 -34.31 -6.33 20.57
C PHE A 214 -33.25 -7.06 21.43
N PRO A 215 -33.36 -7.08 22.77
CA PRO A 215 -32.34 -7.66 23.67
C PRO A 215 -32.13 -9.18 23.49
N GLN A 216 -33.05 -9.88 22.82
CA GLN A 216 -32.92 -11.27 22.41
C GLN A 216 -32.08 -11.48 21.13
N LEU A 217 -31.72 -10.41 20.42
CA LEU A 217 -30.85 -10.43 19.26
C LEU A 217 -29.48 -9.83 19.62
N SER A 218 -28.42 -10.34 18.99
CA SER A 218 -27.09 -9.71 19.07
C SER A 218 -26.65 -9.29 17.69
N PHE A 219 -26.35 -7.99 17.55
CA PHE A 219 -25.89 -7.36 16.33
C PHE A 219 -24.37 -7.18 16.42
N LEU A 220 -23.64 -7.72 15.46
CA LEU A 220 -22.19 -7.56 15.32
C LEU A 220 -21.91 -7.02 13.92
N PRO A 221 -21.11 -5.95 13.75
CA PRO A 221 -20.68 -5.55 12.41
C PRO A 221 -19.93 -6.69 11.73
N VAL A 222 -20.20 -6.91 10.45
CA VAL A 222 -19.39 -7.77 9.59
C VAL A 222 -18.19 -6.95 9.17
N SER A 223 -17.07 -7.24 9.83
CA SER A 223 -15.80 -6.61 9.54
C SER A 223 -15.43 -6.71 8.06
N THR A 224 -14.82 -5.67 7.49
CA THR A 224 -14.11 -5.74 6.19
C THR A 224 -12.93 -6.72 6.22
N ARG A 225 -12.59 -7.26 7.41
CA ARG A 225 -11.65 -8.37 7.62
C ARG A 225 -12.23 -9.72 7.21
N ASP A 226 -13.56 -9.89 7.19
CA ASP A 226 -14.17 -11.09 6.59
C ASP A 226 -13.97 -11.08 5.06
N ASP A 227 -13.96 -9.91 4.42
CA ASP A 227 -13.59 -9.79 2.99
C ASP A 227 -12.12 -10.17 2.72
N SER A 228 -11.18 -9.77 3.59
CA SER A 228 -9.77 -10.18 3.43
C SER A 228 -9.58 -11.69 3.70
N GLN A 229 -10.32 -12.26 4.65
CA GLN A 229 -10.37 -13.72 4.85
C GLN A 229 -11.02 -14.44 3.66
N VAL A 230 -12.15 -13.96 3.15
CA VAL A 230 -12.84 -14.52 1.97
C VAL A 230 -11.96 -14.43 0.73
N ALA A 231 -11.28 -13.31 0.49
CA ALA A 231 -10.31 -13.15 -0.59
C ALA A 231 -9.11 -14.11 -0.43
N SER A 232 -8.62 -14.33 0.80
CA SER A 232 -7.58 -15.35 1.06
C SER A 232 -8.10 -16.77 0.77
N LEU A 233 -9.33 -17.08 1.18
CA LEU A 233 -9.99 -18.36 0.94
C LEU A 233 -10.28 -18.59 -0.54
N GLN A 234 -10.63 -17.54 -1.30
CA GLN A 234 -10.75 -17.59 -2.76
C GLN A 234 -9.39 -17.86 -3.42
N LYS A 235 -8.32 -17.17 -3.02
CA LYS A 235 -6.94 -17.42 -3.50
C LYS A 235 -6.47 -18.85 -3.17
N HIS A 236 -6.79 -19.36 -1.98
CA HIS A 236 -6.55 -20.76 -1.60
C HIS A 236 -7.40 -21.74 -2.42
N LYS A 237 -8.68 -21.44 -2.67
CA LYS A 237 -9.61 -22.25 -3.47
C LYS A 237 -9.17 -22.33 -4.94
N GLU A 238 -8.71 -21.23 -5.55
CA GLU A 238 -8.13 -21.27 -6.90
C GLU A 238 -6.82 -22.06 -6.91
N THR A 239 -5.91 -21.82 -5.96
CA THR A 239 -4.65 -22.58 -5.86
C THR A 239 -4.91 -24.09 -5.69
N ALA A 240 -5.92 -24.47 -4.90
CA ALA A 240 -6.38 -25.85 -4.75
C ALA A 240 -7.05 -26.39 -6.03
N THR A 241 -7.75 -25.55 -6.79
CA THR A 241 -8.35 -25.90 -8.09
C THR A 241 -7.26 -26.21 -9.12
N TRP A 242 -6.26 -25.34 -9.29
CA TRP A 242 -5.12 -25.61 -10.19
C TRP A 242 -4.31 -26.83 -9.75
N ARG A 243 -4.07 -27.00 -8.44
CA ARG A 243 -3.46 -28.22 -7.88
C ARG A 243 -4.28 -29.47 -8.26
N ARG A 244 -5.61 -29.43 -8.14
CA ARG A 244 -6.50 -30.54 -8.51
C ARG A 244 -6.47 -30.81 -10.02
N THR A 245 -6.51 -29.78 -10.86
CA THR A 245 -6.42 -29.92 -12.33
C THR A 245 -5.09 -30.57 -12.72
N PHE A 246 -3.97 -30.10 -12.16
CA PHE A 246 -2.65 -30.72 -12.37
C PHE A 246 -2.58 -32.17 -11.88
N MET A 247 -3.04 -32.46 -10.66
CA MET A 247 -3.00 -33.83 -10.12
C MET A 247 -3.87 -34.78 -10.95
N VAL A 248 -5.06 -34.36 -11.38
CA VAL A 248 -5.95 -35.19 -12.20
C VAL A 248 -5.41 -35.34 -13.63
N SER A 249 -4.84 -34.30 -14.24
CA SER A 249 -4.22 -34.45 -15.57
C SER A 249 -3.01 -35.37 -15.53
N ALA A 250 -2.15 -35.26 -14.52
CA ALA A 250 -0.99 -36.12 -14.35
C ALA A 250 -1.37 -37.61 -14.17
N ILE A 251 -2.47 -37.91 -13.46
CA ILE A 251 -2.99 -39.29 -13.29
C ILE A 251 -3.35 -39.94 -14.64
N PHE A 252 -3.81 -39.17 -15.63
CA PHE A 252 -4.10 -39.68 -16.98
C PHE A 252 -2.90 -39.57 -17.92
N ALA A 253 -2.15 -38.46 -17.87
CA ALA A 253 -1.04 -38.18 -18.77
C ALA A 253 0.17 -39.10 -18.55
N VAL A 254 0.50 -39.45 -17.29
CA VAL A 254 1.65 -40.35 -17.01
C VAL A 254 1.45 -41.75 -17.61
N PRO A 255 0.28 -42.42 -17.46
CA PRO A 255 -0.03 -43.64 -18.22
C PRO A 255 0.05 -43.47 -19.74
N VAL A 256 -0.49 -42.39 -20.32
CA VAL A 256 -0.42 -42.14 -21.77
C VAL A 256 1.03 -41.98 -22.25
N PHE A 257 1.87 -41.28 -21.49
CA PHE A 257 3.31 -41.13 -21.75
C PHE A 257 4.06 -42.47 -21.66
N VAL A 258 3.76 -43.31 -20.66
CA VAL A 258 4.36 -44.65 -20.55
C VAL A 258 3.95 -45.52 -21.74
N ILE A 259 2.67 -45.58 -22.09
CA ILE A 259 2.15 -46.43 -23.18
C ILE A 259 2.60 -45.92 -24.56
N GLY A 260 2.57 -44.61 -24.80
CA GLY A 260 2.91 -44.01 -26.08
C GLY A 260 4.42 -43.99 -26.40
N MET A 261 5.29 -44.00 -25.38
CA MET A 261 6.72 -43.71 -25.57
C MET A 261 7.65 -44.69 -24.87
N LEU A 262 7.42 -45.02 -23.59
CA LEU A 262 8.26 -46.01 -22.90
C LEU A 262 7.99 -47.44 -23.40
N SER A 263 6.87 -47.71 -24.09
CA SER A 263 6.60 -48.99 -24.75
C SER A 263 7.67 -49.41 -25.78
N MET A 264 8.44 -48.46 -26.33
CA MET A 264 9.59 -48.77 -27.21
C MET A 264 10.86 -49.19 -26.45
N TYR A 265 10.94 -48.88 -25.16
CA TYR A 265 12.13 -49.12 -24.31
C TYR A 265 11.91 -50.16 -23.20
N LEU A 266 10.66 -50.47 -22.88
CA LEU A 266 10.29 -51.46 -21.85
C LEU A 266 10.21 -52.88 -22.44
N PRO A 267 10.59 -53.91 -21.67
CA PRO A 267 10.68 -55.27 -22.19
C PRO A 267 9.31 -55.86 -22.54
N HIS A 268 9.25 -56.62 -23.63
CA HIS A 268 7.99 -57.12 -24.23
C HIS A 268 7.05 -57.87 -23.26
N TRP A 269 7.55 -58.49 -22.18
CA TRP A 269 6.70 -59.16 -21.19
C TRP A 269 5.78 -58.21 -20.41
N LEU A 270 6.15 -56.93 -20.29
CA LEU A 270 5.37 -55.93 -19.57
C LEU A 270 4.30 -55.27 -20.46
N MET A 271 4.57 -55.14 -21.76
CA MET A 271 3.79 -54.29 -22.68
C MET A 271 3.41 -54.95 -24.01
N GLY A 272 3.58 -56.27 -24.17
CA GLY A 272 3.19 -57.01 -25.38
C GLY A 272 1.71 -56.89 -25.76
N TRP A 273 0.84 -56.62 -24.79
CA TRP A 273 -0.58 -56.31 -24.99
C TRP A 273 -0.82 -55.00 -25.75
N THR A 274 0.13 -54.04 -25.74
CA THR A 274 0.01 -52.80 -26.52
C THR A 274 0.08 -53.05 -28.03
N MET A 275 0.71 -54.16 -28.45
CA MET A 275 0.85 -54.58 -29.85
C MET A 275 -0.30 -55.48 -30.33
N TRP A 276 -1.31 -55.76 -29.49
CA TRP A 276 -2.50 -56.49 -29.92
C TRP A 276 -3.32 -55.64 -30.91
N LYS A 277 -3.55 -56.16 -32.12
CA LYS A 277 -4.43 -55.54 -33.12
C LYS A 277 -5.88 -55.84 -32.76
N LEU A 278 -6.75 -54.83 -32.83
CA LEU A 278 -8.21 -54.98 -32.68
C LEU A 278 -8.92 -54.96 -34.04
N VAL A 279 -8.43 -54.10 -34.94
CA VAL A 279 -8.83 -53.92 -36.33
C VAL A 279 -7.54 -53.60 -37.10
N ASP A 280 -7.49 -53.80 -38.42
CA ASP A 280 -6.36 -53.33 -39.22
C ASP A 280 -6.12 -51.82 -39.01
N GLY A 281 -4.84 -51.45 -38.87
CA GLY A 281 -4.40 -50.10 -38.49
C GLY A 281 -4.60 -49.70 -37.02
N ILE A 282 -5.37 -50.43 -36.20
CA ILE A 282 -5.70 -50.05 -34.81
C ILE A 282 -5.16 -51.04 -33.78
N TYR A 283 -4.20 -50.54 -32.99
CA TYR A 283 -3.55 -51.26 -31.89
C TYR A 283 -4.20 -50.91 -30.55
N LEU A 284 -4.28 -51.88 -29.65
CA LEU A 284 -4.90 -51.74 -28.32
C LEU A 284 -4.21 -50.64 -27.48
N GLY A 285 -2.88 -50.48 -27.61
CA GLY A 285 -2.16 -49.40 -26.94
C GLY A 285 -2.61 -48.00 -27.35
N ASP A 286 -2.78 -47.77 -28.66
CA ASP A 286 -3.18 -46.47 -29.20
C ASP A 286 -4.64 -46.13 -28.85
N LEU A 287 -5.52 -47.13 -28.84
CA LEU A 287 -6.91 -46.99 -28.38
C LEU A 287 -6.99 -46.64 -26.88
N VAL A 288 -6.14 -47.25 -26.04
CA VAL A 288 -6.05 -46.92 -24.61
C VAL A 288 -5.51 -45.49 -24.42
N CYS A 289 -4.51 -45.06 -25.20
CA CYS A 289 -4.03 -43.68 -25.20
C CYS A 289 -5.14 -42.68 -25.57
N LEU A 290 -5.98 -42.98 -26.57
CA LEU A 290 -7.14 -42.14 -26.92
C LEU A 290 -8.15 -42.06 -25.76
N LEU A 291 -8.55 -43.18 -25.18
CA LEU A 291 -9.53 -43.25 -24.09
C LEU A 291 -9.06 -42.49 -22.83
N LEU A 292 -7.77 -42.54 -22.51
CA LEU A 292 -7.17 -41.77 -21.41
C LEU A 292 -7.00 -40.28 -21.74
N THR A 293 -6.87 -39.91 -23.02
CA THR A 293 -6.72 -38.52 -23.46
C THR A 293 -8.03 -37.75 -23.47
N ILE A 294 -9.15 -38.38 -23.84
CA ILE A 294 -10.47 -37.74 -23.94
C ILE A 294 -10.89 -36.99 -22.64
N PRO A 295 -10.75 -37.56 -21.43
CA PRO A 295 -11.02 -36.85 -20.18
C PRO A 295 -10.17 -35.59 -19.99
N VAL A 296 -8.89 -35.64 -20.35
CA VAL A 296 -7.94 -34.52 -20.19
C VAL A 296 -8.27 -33.41 -21.19
N GLN A 297 -8.50 -33.77 -22.46
CA GLN A 297 -8.74 -32.83 -23.56
C GLN A 297 -10.11 -32.15 -23.45
N LEU A 298 -11.19 -32.87 -23.07
CA LEU A 298 -12.55 -32.31 -23.11
C LEU A 298 -13.04 -31.76 -21.77
N PHE A 299 -12.65 -32.36 -20.64
CA PHE A 299 -13.16 -31.95 -19.31
C PHE A 299 -12.18 -31.04 -18.56
N LEU A 300 -10.89 -31.40 -18.52
CA LEU A 300 -9.90 -30.59 -17.79
C LEU A 300 -9.48 -29.34 -18.56
N ALA A 301 -9.23 -29.45 -19.87
CA ALA A 301 -8.86 -28.29 -20.67
C ALA A 301 -10.03 -27.34 -21.00
N ARG A 302 -11.27 -27.66 -20.57
CA ARG A 302 -12.46 -26.83 -20.79
C ARG A 302 -12.26 -25.36 -20.42
N ARG A 303 -11.62 -25.06 -19.28
CA ARG A 303 -11.32 -23.67 -18.86
C ARG A 303 -10.42 -22.94 -19.85
N PHE A 304 -9.46 -23.63 -20.48
CA PHE A 304 -8.62 -23.04 -21.54
C PHE A 304 -9.42 -22.82 -22.83
N TYR A 305 -10.31 -23.74 -23.22
CA TYR A 305 -11.20 -23.54 -24.38
C TYR A 305 -12.15 -22.35 -24.19
N GLU A 306 -12.77 -22.21 -23.01
CA GLU A 306 -13.66 -21.08 -22.69
C GLU A 306 -12.90 -19.73 -22.73
N ASN A 307 -11.72 -19.67 -22.11
CA ASN A 307 -10.84 -18.49 -22.16
C ASN A 307 -10.37 -18.16 -23.58
N ALA A 308 -9.91 -19.15 -24.34
CA ALA A 308 -9.42 -18.96 -25.71
C ALA A 308 -10.54 -18.50 -26.65
N TRP A 309 -11.75 -19.03 -26.50
CA TRP A 309 -12.91 -18.60 -27.29
C TRP A 309 -13.30 -17.16 -27.00
N LYS A 310 -13.36 -16.75 -25.72
CA LYS A 310 -13.53 -15.34 -25.33
C LYS A 310 -12.44 -14.47 -25.97
N SER A 311 -11.17 -14.80 -25.74
CA SER A 311 -10.00 -14.10 -26.29
C SER A 311 -10.15 -13.79 -27.80
N VAL A 312 -10.43 -14.83 -28.59
CA VAL A 312 -10.56 -14.73 -30.05
C VAL A 312 -11.80 -13.93 -30.48
N LYS A 313 -12.95 -14.06 -29.78
CA LYS A 313 -14.14 -13.23 -30.03
C LYS A 313 -13.82 -11.73 -29.95
N HIS A 314 -13.00 -11.34 -28.98
CA HIS A 314 -12.64 -9.94 -28.70
C HIS A 314 -11.34 -9.47 -29.39
N GLY A 315 -10.92 -10.16 -30.46
CA GLY A 315 -9.80 -9.76 -31.32
C GLY A 315 -8.40 -9.92 -30.70
N SER A 316 -8.29 -10.57 -29.53
CA SER A 316 -7.03 -10.72 -28.79
C SER A 316 -6.49 -12.15 -28.83
N ALA A 317 -5.17 -12.31 -28.90
CA ALA A 317 -4.51 -13.61 -28.88
C ALA A 317 -3.79 -13.83 -27.54
N THR A 318 -4.44 -14.54 -26.61
CA THR A 318 -3.89 -14.86 -25.29
C THR A 318 -3.09 -16.18 -25.27
N MET A 319 -2.37 -16.43 -24.18
CA MET A 319 -1.66 -17.69 -23.91
C MET A 319 -2.54 -18.93 -24.12
N ASP A 320 -3.78 -18.87 -23.64
CA ASP A 320 -4.70 -20.00 -23.65
C ASP A 320 -5.08 -20.38 -25.10
N VAL A 321 -5.06 -19.42 -26.05
CA VAL A 321 -5.25 -19.67 -27.50
C VAL A 321 -4.11 -20.53 -28.07
N LEU A 322 -2.85 -20.26 -27.72
CA LEU A 322 -1.70 -21.06 -28.17
C LEU A 322 -1.81 -22.51 -27.66
N VAL A 323 -2.19 -22.68 -26.39
CA VAL A 323 -2.34 -24.00 -25.75
C VAL A 323 -3.50 -24.78 -26.36
N VAL A 324 -4.65 -24.13 -26.59
CA VAL A 324 -5.82 -24.74 -27.24
C VAL A 324 -5.52 -25.12 -28.68
N LEU A 325 -4.85 -24.26 -29.46
CA LEU A 325 -4.47 -24.54 -30.85
C LEU A 325 -3.51 -25.73 -30.92
N GLY A 326 -2.42 -25.72 -30.14
CA GLY A 326 -1.43 -26.80 -30.14
C GLY A 326 -2.01 -28.15 -29.72
N THR A 327 -2.77 -28.20 -28.61
CA THR A 327 -3.37 -29.45 -28.11
C THR A 327 -4.49 -29.97 -29.02
N SER A 328 -5.37 -29.09 -29.51
CA SER A 328 -6.42 -29.49 -30.46
C SER A 328 -5.79 -30.07 -31.73
N ALA A 329 -4.70 -29.49 -32.24
CA ALA A 329 -4.00 -29.98 -33.42
C ALA A 329 -3.33 -31.34 -33.19
N THR A 330 -2.69 -31.60 -32.04
CA THR A 330 -2.18 -32.96 -31.73
C THR A 330 -3.31 -33.96 -31.59
N PHE A 331 -4.43 -33.60 -30.96
CA PHE A 331 -5.54 -34.51 -30.73
C PHE A 331 -6.26 -34.87 -32.03
N THR A 332 -6.64 -33.88 -32.85
CA THR A 332 -7.35 -34.12 -34.12
C THR A 332 -6.47 -34.87 -35.12
N TYR A 333 -5.18 -34.53 -35.25
CA TYR A 333 -4.26 -35.30 -36.08
C TYR A 333 -4.20 -36.77 -35.62
N SER A 334 -4.07 -37.04 -34.32
CA SER A 334 -3.94 -38.41 -33.79
C SER A 334 -5.19 -39.26 -34.01
N VAL A 335 -6.37 -38.65 -33.85
CA VAL A 335 -7.67 -39.31 -34.15
C VAL A 335 -7.81 -39.57 -35.65
N LEU A 336 -7.49 -38.57 -36.50
CA LEU A 336 -7.57 -38.71 -37.95
C LEU A 336 -6.54 -39.72 -38.50
N SER A 337 -5.31 -39.76 -37.96
CA SER A 337 -4.29 -40.73 -38.40
C SER A 337 -4.68 -42.16 -38.03
N MET A 338 -5.31 -42.37 -36.86
CA MET A 338 -5.86 -43.67 -36.47
C MET A 338 -7.08 -44.06 -37.33
N PHE A 339 -7.93 -43.09 -37.69
CA PHE A 339 -9.07 -43.31 -38.58
C PHE A 339 -8.62 -43.68 -40.00
N PHE A 340 -7.69 -42.93 -40.60
CA PHE A 340 -7.18 -43.24 -41.95
C PHE A 340 -6.37 -44.53 -42.02
N ALA A 341 -5.71 -44.96 -40.94
CA ALA A 341 -5.05 -46.27 -40.88
C ALA A 341 -6.02 -47.46 -40.98
N MET A 342 -7.31 -47.29 -40.66
CA MET A 342 -8.35 -48.30 -40.91
C MET A 342 -8.59 -48.55 -42.42
N PHE A 343 -8.18 -47.61 -43.28
CA PHE A 343 -8.38 -47.67 -44.74
C PHE A 343 -7.07 -47.82 -45.52
N SER A 344 -5.90 -47.94 -44.85
CA SER A 344 -4.61 -48.13 -45.53
C SER A 344 -4.44 -49.57 -46.01
N SER A 345 -3.95 -49.74 -47.24
CA SER A 345 -3.82 -51.05 -47.89
C SER A 345 -2.75 -51.98 -47.29
N ASP A 346 -1.90 -51.48 -46.38
CA ASP A 346 -0.83 -52.23 -45.72
C ASP A 346 -1.28 -52.75 -44.34
N PRO A 347 -1.52 -54.07 -44.14
CA PRO A 347 -2.07 -54.61 -42.88
C PRO A 347 -1.15 -54.46 -41.65
N ASN A 348 0.09 -54.00 -41.83
CA ASN A 348 1.06 -53.77 -40.77
C ASN A 348 1.41 -52.28 -40.58
N TYR A 349 0.72 -51.36 -41.27
CA TYR A 349 0.89 -49.93 -41.04
C TYR A 349 0.42 -49.54 -39.64
N ARG A 350 1.27 -48.81 -38.90
CA ARG A 350 0.91 -48.17 -37.63
C ARG A 350 1.17 -46.68 -37.76
N PRO A 351 0.16 -45.80 -37.62
CA PRO A 351 0.36 -44.35 -37.66
C PRO A 351 1.08 -43.88 -36.39
N GLN A 352 2.02 -42.96 -36.53
CA GLN A 352 2.57 -42.23 -35.38
C GLN A 352 1.50 -41.27 -34.82
N THR A 353 1.03 -41.52 -33.60
CA THR A 353 0.08 -40.67 -32.86
C THR A 353 0.80 -39.77 -31.84
N PHE A 354 0.15 -38.69 -31.41
CA PHE A 354 0.68 -37.67 -30.49
C PHE A 354 -0.24 -37.40 -29.28
N PHE A 355 -0.95 -38.43 -28.81
CA PHE A 355 -1.81 -38.36 -27.62
C PHE A 355 -1.02 -38.04 -26.32
N ASP A 356 0.22 -38.52 -26.25
CA ASP A 356 1.21 -38.19 -25.21
C ASP A 356 1.46 -36.68 -25.13
N THR A 357 1.64 -36.04 -26.29
CA THR A 357 1.94 -34.63 -26.41
C THR A 357 0.71 -33.81 -25.99
N SER A 358 -0.48 -34.14 -26.48
CA SER A 358 -1.72 -33.43 -26.09
C SER A 358 -1.95 -33.44 -24.57
N THR A 359 -1.82 -34.61 -23.93
CA THR A 359 -2.02 -34.77 -22.48
C THR A 359 -0.90 -34.13 -21.64
N MET A 360 0.35 -34.24 -22.06
CA MET A 360 1.48 -33.62 -21.35
C MET A 360 1.49 -32.11 -21.48
N LEU A 361 1.12 -31.53 -22.63
CA LEU A 361 1.00 -30.07 -22.78
C LEU A 361 -0.01 -29.48 -21.77
N ILE A 362 -1.21 -30.07 -21.67
CA ILE A 362 -2.23 -29.66 -20.69
C ILE A 362 -1.69 -29.80 -19.25
N THR A 363 -0.93 -30.87 -18.97
CA THR A 363 -0.35 -31.13 -17.65
C THR A 363 0.74 -30.13 -17.26
N PHE A 364 1.69 -29.83 -18.14
CA PHE A 364 2.76 -28.85 -17.88
C PHE A 364 2.24 -27.42 -17.80
N VAL A 365 1.27 -27.03 -18.63
CA VAL A 365 0.61 -25.70 -18.52
C VAL A 365 -0.16 -25.59 -17.20
N SER A 366 -0.89 -26.64 -16.79
CA SER A 366 -1.59 -26.67 -15.49
C SER A 366 -0.62 -26.60 -14.30
N LEU A 367 0.55 -27.25 -14.41
CA LEU A 367 1.64 -27.13 -13.42
C LEU A 367 2.19 -25.70 -13.38
N GLY A 368 2.40 -25.06 -14.52
CA GLY A 368 2.81 -23.66 -14.63
C GLY A 368 1.84 -22.72 -13.92
N ARG A 369 0.53 -22.83 -14.20
CA ARG A 369 -0.54 -22.05 -13.53
C ARG A 369 -0.64 -22.34 -12.03
N TYR A 370 -0.41 -23.57 -11.59
CA TYR A 370 -0.35 -23.92 -10.17
C TYR A 370 0.83 -23.24 -9.47
N ILE A 371 2.03 -23.28 -10.06
CA ILE A 371 3.24 -22.64 -9.52
C ILE A 371 3.11 -21.10 -9.52
N GLU A 372 2.54 -20.52 -10.58
CA GLU A 372 2.22 -19.10 -10.68
C GLU A 372 1.35 -18.64 -9.50
N ASN A 373 0.23 -19.32 -9.25
CA ASN A 373 -0.71 -18.91 -8.21
C ASN A 373 -0.21 -19.25 -6.78
N LEU A 374 0.58 -20.33 -6.63
CA LEU A 374 1.30 -20.62 -5.38
C LEU A 374 2.33 -19.53 -5.05
N ALA A 375 3.03 -18.97 -6.05
CA ALA A 375 3.95 -17.85 -5.86
C ALA A 375 3.22 -16.58 -5.42
N LYS A 376 2.13 -16.21 -6.12
CA LYS A 376 1.28 -15.05 -5.77
C LYS A 376 0.68 -15.15 -4.36
N GLY A 377 0.26 -16.34 -3.93
CA GLY A 377 -0.25 -16.57 -2.58
C GLY A 377 0.80 -16.38 -1.48
N LYS A 378 2.06 -16.79 -1.73
CA LYS A 378 3.18 -16.60 -0.79
C LYS A 378 3.68 -15.16 -0.68
N THR A 379 3.20 -14.24 -1.52
CA THR A 379 3.56 -12.82 -1.48
C THR A 379 2.48 -11.94 -0.87
N SER A 380 1.19 -12.29 -0.98
CA SER A 380 0.11 -11.57 -0.28
C SER A 380 0.08 -11.79 1.24
N ALA A 381 0.77 -12.81 1.76
CA ALA A 381 0.80 -13.13 3.20
C ALA A 381 1.22 -11.94 4.09
N ALA A 382 2.21 -11.14 3.65
CA ALA A 382 2.70 -9.98 4.43
C ALA A 382 1.62 -8.89 4.64
N LEU A 383 0.63 -8.79 3.75
CA LEU A 383 -0.52 -7.91 3.94
C LEU A 383 -1.47 -8.49 4.99
N THR A 384 -1.74 -9.81 4.95
CA THR A 384 -2.53 -10.51 5.97
C THR A 384 -1.88 -10.43 7.35
N ASP A 385 -0.55 -10.49 7.43
CA ASP A 385 0.21 -10.33 8.68
C ASP A 385 -0.02 -8.93 9.27
N LEU A 386 0.05 -7.85 8.47
CA LEU A 386 -0.28 -6.49 8.90
C LEU A 386 -1.76 -6.36 9.35
N MET A 387 -2.70 -6.94 8.61
CA MET A 387 -4.13 -6.96 8.99
C MET A 387 -4.42 -7.79 10.26
N SER A 388 -3.47 -8.60 10.74
CA SER A 388 -3.58 -9.32 12.02
C SER A 388 -3.15 -8.47 13.23
N LEU A 389 -2.59 -7.28 13.00
CA LEU A 389 -2.10 -6.41 14.07
C LEU A 389 -3.24 -5.71 14.82
N THR A 390 -4.33 -5.29 14.16
CA THR A 390 -5.49 -4.73 14.88
C THR A 390 -6.17 -5.81 15.76
N PRO A 391 -6.50 -5.52 17.03
CA PRO A 391 -7.31 -6.42 17.85
C PRO A 391 -8.73 -6.57 17.27
N SER A 392 -9.51 -7.51 17.80
CA SER A 392 -10.93 -7.71 17.45
C SER A 392 -11.90 -6.95 18.37
N SER A 393 -11.42 -6.48 19.51
CA SER A 393 -12.23 -5.79 20.53
C SER A 393 -11.39 -4.82 21.35
N ALA A 394 -12.03 -3.75 21.83
CA ALA A 394 -11.50 -2.78 22.78
C ALA A 394 -12.30 -2.81 24.09
N THR A 395 -11.70 -2.35 25.19
CA THR A 395 -12.40 -2.11 26.45
C THR A 395 -12.53 -0.59 26.64
N ILE A 396 -13.76 -0.08 26.66
CA ILE A 396 -14.05 1.36 26.81
C ILE A 396 -14.76 1.63 28.14
N TYR A 397 -14.65 2.86 28.65
CA TYR A 397 -15.52 3.33 29.72
C TYR A 397 -16.90 3.75 29.16
N VAL A 398 -17.98 3.41 29.87
CA VAL A 398 -19.35 3.75 29.45
C VAL A 398 -19.65 5.23 29.64
N ASN A 399 -19.17 5.80 30.75
CA ASN A 399 -19.19 7.23 31.04
C ASN A 399 -17.73 7.70 31.20
N PRO A 400 -17.13 8.42 30.23
CA PRO A 400 -15.81 8.99 30.41
C PRO A 400 -15.86 10.16 31.42
N PRO A 401 -14.91 10.27 32.36
CA PRO A 401 -14.85 11.40 33.29
C PRO A 401 -14.49 12.70 32.58
N ALA A 402 -14.84 13.84 33.20
CA ALA A 402 -14.57 15.16 32.64
C ALA A 402 -13.08 15.48 32.60
N GLU A 403 -12.68 16.42 31.73
CA GLU A 403 -11.27 16.76 31.54
C GLU A 403 -10.66 17.41 32.80
N GLY A 404 -9.73 16.69 33.44
CA GLY A 404 -9.13 17.05 34.73
C GLY A 404 -9.68 16.30 35.95
N GLU A 405 -10.72 15.47 35.79
CA GLU A 405 -11.30 14.68 36.87
C GLU A 405 -10.59 13.32 37.02
N SER A 406 -10.37 12.87 38.26
CA SER A 406 -9.66 11.61 38.54
C SER A 406 -10.54 10.40 38.23
N ILE A 407 -10.03 9.46 37.42
CA ILE A 407 -10.76 8.24 37.06
C ILE A 407 -11.02 7.37 38.31
N ASP A 408 -12.26 7.38 38.79
CA ASP A 408 -12.71 6.47 39.85
C ASP A 408 -12.64 5.02 39.36
N THR A 409 -11.99 4.15 40.16
CA THR A 409 -11.80 2.73 39.82
C THR A 409 -13.09 1.89 39.83
N SER A 410 -14.24 2.52 40.10
CA SER A 410 -15.59 1.97 40.03
C SER A 410 -16.33 2.30 38.72
N ALA A 411 -15.75 3.10 37.82
CA ALA A 411 -16.38 3.45 36.55
C ALA A 411 -16.62 2.22 35.65
N GLU A 412 -17.85 2.07 35.15
CA GLU A 412 -18.24 0.89 34.37
C GLU A 412 -17.50 0.79 33.03
N THR A 413 -16.82 -0.34 32.82
CA THR A 413 -16.15 -0.67 31.55
C THR A 413 -16.97 -1.64 30.71
N ARG A 414 -17.10 -1.37 29.42
CA ARG A 414 -17.77 -2.22 28.43
C ARG A 414 -16.77 -2.70 27.38
N LYS A 415 -16.79 -3.99 27.05
CA LYS A 415 -16.01 -4.54 25.92
C LYS A 415 -16.83 -4.42 24.63
N VAL A 416 -16.25 -3.81 23.60
CA VAL A 416 -16.89 -3.56 22.29
C VAL A 416 -16.01 -4.13 21.16
N PRO A 417 -16.58 -4.50 20.00
CA PRO A 417 -15.80 -4.73 18.78
C PRO A 417 -15.00 -3.48 18.40
N THR A 418 -13.80 -3.65 17.84
CA THR A 418 -12.93 -2.51 17.48
C THR A 418 -13.57 -1.58 16.42
N GLU A 419 -14.47 -2.11 15.59
CA GLU A 419 -15.26 -1.34 14.61
C GLU A 419 -16.35 -0.43 15.21
N LEU A 420 -16.67 -0.59 16.51
CA LEU A 420 -17.60 0.29 17.22
C LEU A 420 -16.89 1.31 18.13
N VAL A 421 -15.56 1.38 18.09
CA VAL A 421 -14.76 2.40 18.77
C VAL A 421 -14.83 3.71 17.98
N GLN A 422 -14.98 4.84 18.68
CA GLN A 422 -15.20 6.15 18.09
C GLN A 422 -14.14 7.15 18.59
N VAL A 423 -14.04 8.31 17.93
CA VAL A 423 -13.24 9.43 18.44
C VAL A 423 -13.83 9.91 19.77
N GLU A 424 -12.99 10.38 20.68
CA GLU A 424 -13.29 10.69 22.09
C GLU A 424 -13.61 9.49 23.01
N ASP A 425 -13.66 8.25 22.54
CA ASP A 425 -13.74 7.08 23.43
C ASP A 425 -12.51 7.00 24.34
N VAL A 426 -12.73 6.78 25.65
CA VAL A 426 -11.65 6.47 26.60
C VAL A 426 -11.49 4.96 26.71
N VAL A 427 -10.37 4.46 26.17
CA VAL A 427 -10.02 3.04 26.15
C VAL A 427 -9.16 2.71 27.37
N LEU A 428 -9.51 1.63 28.07
CA LEU A 428 -8.66 0.96 29.06
C LEU A 428 -7.81 -0.10 28.36
N LEU A 429 -6.49 -0.03 28.56
CA LEU A 429 -5.52 -0.93 27.94
C LEU A 429 -4.68 -1.61 29.04
N VAL A 430 -4.83 -2.93 29.18
CA VAL A 430 -4.07 -3.71 30.19
C VAL A 430 -2.74 -4.24 29.62
N PRO A 431 -1.78 -4.69 30.46
CA PRO A 431 -0.48 -5.17 30.00
C PRO A 431 -0.57 -6.30 28.96
N GLY A 432 0.19 -6.20 27.88
CA GLY A 432 0.19 -7.17 26.78
C GLY A 432 -0.98 -7.09 25.79
N GLU A 433 -1.98 -6.22 25.99
CA GLU A 433 -3.02 -6.00 24.97
C GLU A 433 -2.49 -5.20 23.76
N LYS A 434 -3.10 -5.42 22.59
CA LYS A 434 -2.83 -4.61 21.39
C LYS A 434 -3.67 -3.34 21.41
N ILE A 435 -3.10 -2.23 20.96
CA ILE A 435 -3.80 -0.94 20.93
C ILE A 435 -4.87 -0.96 19.82
N PRO A 436 -6.16 -0.68 20.10
CA PRO A 436 -7.24 -0.84 19.12
C PRO A 436 -7.36 0.29 18.10
N ALA A 437 -6.97 1.51 18.46
CA ALA A 437 -7.16 2.74 17.69
C ALA A 437 -6.05 3.74 18.06
N ASP A 438 -5.86 4.81 17.28
CA ASP A 438 -4.84 5.82 17.61
C ASP A 438 -5.38 6.78 18.69
N GLY A 439 -4.51 7.29 19.56
CA GLY A 439 -4.95 8.17 20.63
C GLY A 439 -3.85 8.82 21.47
N VAL A 440 -4.27 9.48 22.56
CA VAL A 440 -3.39 10.18 23.52
C VAL A 440 -3.59 9.61 24.92
N VAL A 441 -2.49 9.31 25.62
CA VAL A 441 -2.53 8.75 26.98
C VAL A 441 -3.08 9.77 27.97
N LEU A 442 -4.14 9.42 28.70
CA LEU A 442 -4.75 10.23 29.76
C LEU A 442 -4.19 9.89 31.14
N THR A 443 -4.04 8.60 31.46
CA THR A 443 -3.52 8.15 32.76
C THR A 443 -2.61 6.94 32.65
N GLY A 444 -1.69 6.82 33.62
CA GLY A 444 -0.69 5.76 33.67
C GLY A 444 0.60 6.08 32.90
N ALA A 445 1.49 5.11 32.88
CA ALA A 445 2.70 5.11 32.05
C ALA A 445 3.08 3.65 31.72
N THR A 446 3.62 3.43 30.53
CA THR A 446 3.99 2.09 30.04
C THR A 446 5.14 2.18 29.03
N SER A 447 5.64 1.03 28.59
CA SER A 447 6.38 0.93 27.33
C SER A 447 5.46 0.35 26.25
N VAL A 448 5.63 0.77 25.00
CA VAL A 448 4.86 0.27 23.85
C VAL A 448 5.84 -0.30 22.84
N ASP A 449 5.59 -1.53 22.41
CA ASP A 449 6.30 -2.16 21.30
C ASP A 449 5.66 -1.72 19.97
N GLU A 450 6.29 -0.74 19.33
CA GLU A 450 5.90 -0.20 18.02
C GLU A 450 6.65 -0.89 16.86
N SER A 451 7.44 -1.95 17.13
CA SER A 451 8.35 -2.58 16.16
C SER A 451 7.67 -3.09 14.89
N MET A 452 6.39 -3.47 14.96
CA MET A 452 5.60 -3.91 13.81
C MET A 452 5.17 -2.76 12.87
N VAL A 453 5.28 -1.50 13.31
CA VAL A 453 4.83 -0.30 12.58
C VAL A 453 6.00 0.63 12.26
N THR A 454 6.88 0.94 13.22
CA THR A 454 8.08 1.76 13.03
C THR A 454 9.31 0.94 12.60
N GLY A 455 9.32 -0.36 12.93
CA GLY A 455 10.48 -1.23 12.74
C GLY A 455 11.56 -1.09 13.83
N GLU A 456 11.34 -0.29 14.87
CA GLU A 456 12.31 -0.09 15.94
C GLU A 456 12.23 -1.23 16.96
N ALA A 457 13.36 -1.87 17.26
CA ALA A 457 13.41 -3.10 18.06
C ALA A 457 13.39 -2.88 19.59
N VAL A 458 13.28 -1.62 20.04
CA VAL A 458 13.30 -1.24 21.46
C VAL A 458 11.95 -0.60 21.80
N PRO A 459 11.18 -1.13 22.77
CA PRO A 459 9.90 -0.54 23.16
C PRO A 459 10.05 0.90 23.68
N LEU A 460 9.23 1.81 23.15
CA LEU A 460 9.25 3.23 23.48
C LEU A 460 8.46 3.51 24.76
N ALA A 461 9.01 4.31 25.66
CA ALA A 461 8.28 4.73 26.87
C ALA A 461 7.19 5.76 26.53
N LYS A 462 5.99 5.58 27.09
CA LYS A 462 4.83 6.48 26.95
C LYS A 462 4.32 6.92 28.31
N LYS A 463 4.02 8.20 28.44
CA LYS A 463 3.50 8.90 29.62
C LYS A 463 2.20 9.63 29.25
N VAL A 464 1.52 10.21 30.25
CA VAL A 464 0.38 11.11 30.03
C VAL A 464 0.75 12.23 29.06
N GLY A 465 -0.08 12.42 28.02
CA GLY A 465 0.14 13.36 26.92
C GLY A 465 0.82 12.77 25.68
N ASP A 466 1.47 11.61 25.76
CA ASP A 466 2.09 10.97 24.60
C ASP A 466 1.05 10.30 23.68
N GLN A 467 1.36 10.24 22.38
CA GLN A 467 0.53 9.53 21.39
C GLN A 467 0.83 8.03 21.33
N VAL A 468 -0.21 7.23 21.09
CA VAL A 468 -0.19 5.78 20.88
C VAL A 468 -0.84 5.41 19.55
N ILE A 469 -0.32 4.35 18.91
CA ILE A 469 -0.66 3.95 17.54
C ILE A 469 -1.40 2.61 17.53
N GLY A 470 -2.49 2.50 16.78
CA GLY A 470 -3.27 1.27 16.62
C GLY A 470 -2.47 0.10 16.05
N GLY A 471 -2.67 -1.10 16.60
CA GLY A 471 -1.99 -2.34 16.21
C GLY A 471 -0.64 -2.60 16.87
N THR A 472 -0.08 -1.61 17.59
CA THR A 472 1.11 -1.78 18.46
C THR A 472 0.76 -2.56 19.73
N VAL A 473 1.76 -3.01 20.50
CA VAL A 473 1.55 -3.87 21.68
C VAL A 473 1.93 -3.14 22.97
N ASN A 474 1.04 -3.16 23.95
CA ASN A 474 1.32 -2.63 25.29
C ASN A 474 2.32 -3.52 26.04
N GLY A 475 3.29 -2.89 26.70
CA GLY A 475 4.23 -3.52 27.62
C GLY A 475 3.59 -3.85 28.98
N LEU A 476 4.28 -3.49 30.06
CA LEU A 476 3.95 -3.92 31.42
C LEU A 476 3.04 -2.98 32.21
N GLY A 477 2.76 -1.77 31.72
CA GLY A 477 1.92 -0.78 32.40
C GLY A 477 0.47 -0.80 31.93
N THR A 478 -0.48 -0.64 32.85
CA THR A 478 -1.87 -0.29 32.49
C THR A 478 -1.93 1.20 32.16
N ILE A 479 -2.57 1.57 31.06
CA ILE A 479 -2.86 2.95 30.70
C ILE A 479 -4.33 3.13 30.32
N THR A 480 -4.83 4.36 30.44
CA THR A 480 -6.04 4.79 29.73
C THR A 480 -5.66 5.82 28.69
N PHE A 481 -6.31 5.79 27.53
CA PHE A 481 -6.05 6.73 26.45
C PHE A 481 -7.35 7.15 25.76
N ARG A 482 -7.39 8.39 25.27
CA ARG A 482 -8.49 8.95 24.47
C ARG A 482 -8.24 8.69 23.00
N VAL A 483 -9.21 8.10 22.30
CA VAL A 483 -9.11 7.81 20.87
C VAL A 483 -9.22 9.09 20.05
N THR A 484 -8.22 9.33 19.20
CA THR A 484 -8.18 10.48 18.27
C THR A 484 -8.49 10.10 16.83
N ARG A 485 -8.22 8.85 16.43
CA ARG A 485 -8.59 8.30 15.10
C ARG A 485 -9.02 6.85 15.24
N ALA A 486 -10.13 6.48 14.62
CA ALA A 486 -10.74 5.15 14.72
C ALA A 486 -10.99 4.53 13.33
N GLY A 487 -11.27 3.22 13.29
CA GLY A 487 -11.64 2.51 12.04
C GLY A 487 -10.65 2.72 10.88
N ALA A 488 -11.15 3.25 9.77
CA ALA A 488 -10.38 3.52 8.55
C ALA A 488 -9.31 4.62 8.73
N ASP A 489 -9.47 5.52 9.70
CA ASP A 489 -8.59 6.69 9.88
C ASP A 489 -7.39 6.43 10.81
N THR A 490 -7.32 5.23 11.41
CA THR A 490 -6.11 4.82 12.14
C THR A 490 -4.90 4.74 11.21
N ALA A 491 -3.70 5.04 11.73
CA ALA A 491 -2.46 4.99 10.97
C ALA A 491 -2.25 3.62 10.31
N LEU A 492 -2.58 2.53 11.00
CA LEU A 492 -2.46 1.18 10.44
C LEU A 492 -3.47 0.91 9.31
N SER A 493 -4.72 1.36 9.41
CA SER A 493 -5.69 1.28 8.30
C SER A 493 -5.23 2.08 7.08
N GLN A 494 -4.67 3.27 7.28
CA GLN A 494 -4.10 4.08 6.21
C GLN A 494 -2.87 3.41 5.58
N ILE A 495 -1.98 2.80 6.37
CA ILE A 495 -0.84 2.00 5.86
C ILE A 495 -1.35 0.84 5.00
N VAL A 496 -2.36 0.10 5.44
CA VAL A 496 -2.97 -1.00 4.67
C VAL A 496 -3.53 -0.49 3.34
N LYS A 497 -4.33 0.58 3.36
CA LYS A 497 -4.88 1.22 2.16
C LYS A 497 -3.79 1.65 1.17
N LEU A 498 -2.73 2.33 1.66
CA LEU A 498 -1.60 2.74 0.83
C LEU A 498 -0.83 1.54 0.23
N VAL A 499 -0.75 0.41 0.94
CA VAL A 499 -0.11 -0.83 0.45
C VAL A 499 -1.02 -1.59 -0.53
N GLU A 500 -2.34 -1.43 -0.44
CA GLU A 500 -3.29 -1.95 -1.43
C GLU A 500 -3.27 -1.10 -2.71
N ASP A 501 -3.33 0.23 -2.61
CA ASP A 501 -3.16 1.16 -3.73
C ASP A 501 -1.80 0.99 -4.43
N ALA A 502 -0.75 0.64 -3.66
CA ALA A 502 0.55 0.26 -4.20
C ALA A 502 0.54 -1.06 -4.99
N GLN A 503 -0.36 -1.98 -4.70
CA GLN A 503 -0.51 -3.26 -5.40
C GLN A 503 -1.48 -3.17 -6.59
N THR A 504 -2.45 -2.25 -6.56
CA THR A 504 -3.37 -2.04 -7.68
C THR A 504 -2.69 -1.33 -8.87
N SER A 505 -1.76 -0.41 -8.60
CA SER A 505 -1.19 0.51 -9.59
C SER A 505 0.02 -0.06 -10.38
N LYS A 506 -0.23 -0.40 -11.66
CA LYS A 506 0.76 -0.95 -12.60
C LYS A 506 2.03 -0.10 -12.76
N ALA A 507 3.18 -0.78 -12.88
CA ALA A 507 4.43 -0.14 -13.30
C ALA A 507 4.47 0.10 -14.83
N PRO A 508 5.09 1.20 -15.33
CA PRO A 508 5.30 1.37 -16.77
C PRO A 508 6.11 0.21 -17.39
N ILE A 509 7.14 -0.29 -16.71
CA ILE A 509 7.86 -1.51 -17.12
C ILE A 509 6.99 -2.78 -17.15
N GLN A 510 5.87 -2.84 -16.42
CA GLN A 510 4.88 -3.92 -16.56
C GLN A 510 4.05 -3.73 -17.83
N GLN A 511 3.55 -2.52 -18.10
CA GLN A 511 2.83 -2.20 -19.34
C GLN A 511 3.69 -2.48 -20.58
N PHE A 512 5.00 -2.28 -20.50
CA PHE A 512 5.96 -2.69 -21.54
C PHE A 512 5.98 -4.21 -21.73
N ALA A 513 6.08 -5.00 -20.65
CA ALA A 513 6.08 -6.46 -20.71
C ALA A 513 4.75 -7.01 -21.27
N ASP A 514 3.61 -6.46 -20.84
CA ASP A 514 2.28 -6.82 -21.36
C ASP A 514 2.13 -6.47 -22.85
N ARG A 515 2.61 -5.30 -23.28
CA ARG A 515 2.64 -4.89 -24.71
C ARG A 515 3.53 -5.80 -25.55
N VAL A 516 4.71 -6.15 -25.05
CA VAL A 516 5.61 -7.11 -25.73
C VAL A 516 4.93 -8.47 -25.86
N ALA A 517 4.28 -8.98 -24.81
CA ALA A 517 3.54 -10.24 -24.86
C ALA A 517 2.39 -10.21 -25.89
N GLY A 518 1.62 -9.11 -25.95
CA GLY A 518 0.53 -8.93 -26.90
C GLY A 518 0.98 -8.91 -28.37
N ILE A 519 2.13 -8.30 -28.66
CA ILE A 519 2.74 -8.30 -30.02
C ILE A 519 3.38 -9.66 -30.34
N PHE A 520 3.92 -10.36 -29.33
CA PHE A 520 4.66 -11.60 -29.50
C PHE A 520 3.77 -12.78 -29.91
N VAL A 521 2.55 -12.90 -29.38
CA VAL A 521 1.66 -14.05 -29.70
C VAL A 521 1.27 -14.12 -31.19
N PRO A 522 0.84 -13.03 -31.88
CA PRO A 522 0.62 -13.05 -33.32
C PRO A 522 1.87 -13.37 -34.14
N ILE A 523 3.05 -12.89 -33.72
CA ILE A 523 4.34 -13.21 -34.37
C ILE A 523 4.63 -14.71 -34.27
N VAL A 524 4.41 -15.32 -33.10
CA VAL A 524 4.59 -16.76 -32.87
C VAL A 524 3.69 -17.60 -33.78
N ILE A 525 2.41 -17.25 -33.89
CA ILE A 525 1.44 -17.96 -34.76
C ILE A 525 1.84 -17.82 -36.24
N THR A 526 2.31 -16.64 -36.64
CA THR A 526 2.82 -16.40 -38.00
C THR A 526 4.08 -17.23 -38.27
N LEU A 527 5.04 -17.26 -37.33
CA LEU A 527 6.27 -18.06 -37.44
C LEU A 527 6.01 -19.56 -37.44
N SER A 528 5.05 -20.07 -36.65
CA SER A 528 4.70 -21.50 -36.66
C SER A 528 4.02 -21.90 -37.98
N LEU A 529 3.17 -21.05 -38.55
CA LEU A 529 2.57 -21.27 -39.87
C LEU A 529 3.63 -21.22 -40.99
N ILE A 530 4.55 -20.26 -40.95
CA ILE A 530 5.71 -20.20 -41.89
C ILE A 530 6.57 -21.46 -41.76
N THR A 531 6.86 -21.91 -40.53
CA THR A 531 7.61 -23.15 -40.25
C THR A 531 6.91 -24.36 -40.86
N PHE A 532 5.60 -24.50 -40.64
CA PHE A 532 4.78 -25.57 -41.22
C PHE A 532 4.85 -25.56 -42.75
N MET A 533 4.57 -24.42 -43.37
CA MET A 533 4.55 -24.28 -44.83
C MET A 533 5.93 -24.52 -45.45
N ALA A 534 7.00 -23.98 -44.87
CA ALA A 534 8.37 -24.16 -45.36
C ALA A 534 8.79 -25.63 -45.33
N TRP A 535 8.61 -26.33 -44.20
CA TRP A 535 8.93 -27.76 -44.11
C TRP A 535 8.03 -28.63 -44.97
N MET A 536 6.75 -28.29 -45.12
CA MET A 536 5.84 -29.01 -46.02
C MET A 536 6.27 -28.86 -47.49
N THR A 537 6.64 -27.64 -47.92
CA THR A 537 7.17 -27.37 -49.27
C THR A 537 8.49 -28.10 -49.51
N ILE A 538 9.45 -28.05 -48.57
CA ILE A 538 10.72 -28.78 -48.66
C ILE A 538 10.46 -30.29 -48.76
N SER A 539 9.54 -30.83 -47.95
CA SER A 539 9.21 -32.26 -47.94
C SER A 539 8.44 -32.73 -49.19
N LEU A 540 7.76 -31.82 -49.91
CA LEU A 540 7.14 -32.10 -51.21
C LEU A 540 8.17 -32.06 -52.36
N LEU A 541 9.02 -31.03 -52.40
CA LEU A 541 10.03 -30.84 -53.45
C LEU A 541 11.14 -31.90 -53.39
N ASN A 542 11.69 -32.18 -52.21
CA ASN A 542 12.81 -33.11 -52.02
C ASN A 542 12.33 -34.58 -51.91
N SER A 543 11.58 -35.07 -52.91
CA SER A 543 11.17 -36.48 -52.98
C SER A 543 12.28 -37.45 -53.38
N THR A 544 13.51 -36.97 -53.60
CA THR A 544 14.66 -37.73 -54.14
C THR A 544 15.71 -38.19 -53.12
N GLY A 545 15.46 -38.03 -51.82
CA GLY A 545 16.15 -38.82 -50.77
C GLY A 545 16.94 -38.06 -49.69
N ASN A 546 17.28 -36.78 -49.89
CA ASN A 546 18.03 -35.99 -48.89
C ASN A 546 17.09 -35.28 -47.90
N LEU A 547 16.37 -36.06 -47.07
CA LEU A 547 15.53 -35.55 -45.97
C LEU A 547 16.18 -35.88 -44.61
N PRO A 548 16.07 -35.00 -43.59
CA PRO A 548 16.58 -35.30 -42.24
C PRO A 548 15.92 -36.54 -41.62
N ASP A 549 16.67 -37.29 -40.81
CA ASP A 549 16.28 -38.58 -40.19
C ASP A 549 14.87 -38.60 -39.56
N VAL A 550 14.42 -37.47 -39.00
CA VAL A 550 13.09 -37.31 -38.40
C VAL A 550 11.96 -37.69 -39.39
N PHE A 551 12.13 -37.38 -40.68
CA PHE A 551 11.18 -37.72 -41.75
C PHE A 551 11.24 -39.20 -42.18
N HIS A 552 12.27 -39.95 -41.78
CA HIS A 552 12.44 -41.38 -42.05
C HIS A 552 12.01 -42.28 -40.88
N SER A 553 11.43 -41.71 -39.82
CA SER A 553 10.93 -42.49 -38.68
C SER A 553 9.70 -43.35 -39.05
N PRO A 554 9.63 -44.62 -38.59
CA PRO A 554 8.60 -45.56 -39.03
C PRO A 554 7.19 -45.13 -38.60
N GLY A 555 6.24 -45.13 -39.53
CA GLY A 555 4.85 -44.71 -39.29
C GLY A 555 4.64 -43.18 -39.23
N ALA A 556 5.69 -42.37 -39.42
CA ALA A 556 5.57 -40.92 -39.46
C ALA A 556 5.10 -40.43 -40.84
N SER A 557 4.07 -39.59 -40.87
CA SER A 557 3.66 -38.90 -42.10
C SER A 557 4.45 -37.60 -42.30
N LYS A 558 4.75 -37.23 -43.55
CA LYS A 558 5.42 -35.94 -43.88
C LYS A 558 4.68 -34.75 -43.22
N PHE A 559 3.36 -34.76 -43.28
CA PHE A 559 2.48 -33.79 -42.61
C PHE A 559 2.64 -33.79 -41.09
N GLY A 560 2.64 -34.96 -40.45
CA GLY A 560 2.78 -35.13 -39.01
C GLY A 560 4.11 -34.58 -38.46
N VAL A 561 5.21 -34.76 -39.20
CA VAL A 561 6.52 -34.17 -38.84
C VAL A 561 6.49 -32.65 -38.95
N CYS A 562 5.93 -32.09 -40.02
CA CYS A 562 5.79 -30.63 -40.19
C CYS A 562 4.88 -30.02 -39.10
N LEU A 563 3.79 -30.72 -38.76
CA LEU A 563 2.88 -30.34 -37.68
C LEU A 563 3.56 -30.40 -36.30
N LYS A 564 4.39 -31.41 -36.04
CA LYS A 564 5.16 -31.57 -34.80
C LYS A 564 6.15 -30.41 -34.59
N LEU A 565 6.82 -29.96 -35.65
CA LEU A 565 7.69 -28.77 -35.61
C LEU A 565 6.88 -27.49 -35.36
N CYS A 566 5.78 -27.30 -36.09
CA CYS A 566 4.85 -26.18 -35.90
C CYS A 566 4.36 -26.07 -34.44
N ILE A 567 3.88 -27.17 -33.86
CA ILE A 567 3.41 -27.22 -32.48
C ILE A 567 4.56 -27.01 -31.49
N SER A 568 5.79 -27.44 -31.79
CA SER A 568 6.96 -27.12 -30.97
C SER A 568 7.23 -25.61 -30.92
N VAL A 569 7.05 -24.88 -32.04
CA VAL A 569 7.20 -23.41 -32.09
C VAL A 569 6.09 -22.72 -31.28
N VAL A 570 4.83 -23.15 -31.44
CA VAL A 570 3.68 -22.63 -30.67
C VAL A 570 3.88 -22.81 -29.17
N VAL A 571 4.37 -23.97 -28.74
CA VAL A 571 4.54 -24.31 -27.32
C VAL A 571 5.76 -23.63 -26.71
N VAL A 572 6.91 -23.61 -27.39
CA VAL A 572 8.15 -23.09 -26.79
C VAL A 572 8.08 -21.59 -26.53
N ALA A 573 7.30 -20.88 -27.34
CA ALA A 573 7.19 -19.43 -27.32
C ALA A 573 6.05 -18.92 -26.41
N CYS A 574 5.67 -19.63 -25.34
CA CYS A 574 4.80 -19.03 -24.34
C CYS A 574 5.52 -17.84 -23.66
N PRO A 575 4.94 -16.62 -23.60
CA PRO A 575 5.47 -15.52 -22.79
C PRO A 575 5.18 -15.71 -21.27
N CYS A 576 4.97 -16.96 -20.82
CA CYS A 576 4.60 -17.36 -19.46
C CYS A 576 5.49 -16.70 -18.38
N ALA A 577 6.81 -16.80 -18.54
CA ALA A 577 7.78 -16.21 -17.62
C ALA A 577 7.89 -14.68 -17.73
N LEU A 578 7.55 -14.11 -18.89
CA LEU A 578 7.66 -12.68 -19.18
C LEU A 578 6.61 -11.87 -18.41
N GLY A 579 5.34 -12.30 -18.46
CA GLY A 579 4.23 -11.64 -17.76
C GLY A 579 4.30 -11.77 -16.23
N LEU A 580 4.98 -12.81 -15.72
CA LEU A 580 5.14 -13.05 -14.28
C LEU A 580 6.35 -12.31 -13.68
N SER A 581 7.41 -12.12 -14.48
CA SER A 581 8.68 -11.47 -14.12
C SER A 581 8.51 -10.21 -13.28
N THR A 582 7.73 -9.25 -13.79
CA THR A 582 7.55 -7.94 -13.16
C THR A 582 6.67 -8.00 -11.89
N PRO A 583 5.40 -8.43 -11.93
CA PRO A 583 4.51 -8.36 -10.77
C PRO A 583 5.03 -9.16 -9.56
N THR A 584 5.66 -10.32 -9.75
CA THR A 584 6.22 -11.08 -8.61
C THR A 584 7.46 -10.41 -8.02
N ALA A 585 8.30 -9.75 -8.83
CA ALA A 585 9.44 -9.00 -8.30
C ALA A 585 8.99 -7.72 -7.56
N VAL A 586 7.99 -7.00 -8.08
CA VAL A 586 7.37 -5.85 -7.40
C VAL A 586 6.77 -6.28 -6.07
N MET A 587 5.91 -7.29 -6.05
CA MET A 587 5.16 -7.70 -4.84
C MET A 587 6.05 -8.30 -3.75
N VAL A 588 7.12 -9.02 -4.08
CA VAL A 588 8.14 -9.40 -3.07
C VAL A 588 8.88 -8.15 -2.58
N GLY A 589 9.25 -7.25 -3.48
CA GLY A 589 10.00 -6.05 -3.18
C GLY A 589 9.29 -5.07 -2.24
N THR A 590 8.02 -4.74 -2.52
CA THR A 590 7.22 -3.84 -1.69
C THR A 590 6.86 -4.47 -0.34
N GLY A 591 6.62 -5.79 -0.29
CA GLY A 591 6.43 -6.50 0.98
C GLY A 591 7.66 -6.48 1.88
N VAL A 592 8.87 -6.65 1.31
CA VAL A 592 10.14 -6.48 2.05
C VAL A 592 10.38 -5.03 2.44
N GLY A 593 9.96 -4.07 1.60
CA GLY A 593 9.97 -2.64 1.93
C GLY A 593 9.13 -2.32 3.16
N ALA A 594 7.86 -2.74 3.18
CA ALA A 594 6.94 -2.53 4.30
C ALA A 594 7.48 -3.12 5.61
N GLN A 595 8.05 -4.34 5.57
CA GLN A 595 8.74 -4.98 6.71
C GLN A 595 9.99 -4.22 7.20
N ASN A 596 10.49 -3.26 6.42
CA ASN A 596 11.60 -2.37 6.80
C ASN A 596 11.15 -0.91 7.02
N GLY A 597 9.85 -0.63 7.07
CA GLY A 597 9.31 0.72 7.24
C GLY A 597 9.26 1.57 5.97
N ILE A 598 9.35 0.96 4.78
CA ILE A 598 9.44 1.66 3.49
C ILE A 598 8.23 1.31 2.62
N LEU A 599 7.23 2.20 2.57
CA LEU A 599 6.00 2.03 1.81
C LEU A 599 6.12 2.70 0.44
N ILE A 600 6.24 1.93 -0.63
CA ILE A 600 6.35 2.45 -2.01
C ILE A 600 4.96 2.41 -2.65
N LYS A 601 4.37 3.58 -2.95
CA LYS A 601 3.07 3.70 -3.63
C LYS A 601 3.19 3.41 -5.12
N GLY A 602 3.14 2.13 -5.45
CA GLY A 602 2.85 1.69 -6.80
C GLY A 602 4.05 1.59 -7.74
N GLY A 603 3.76 1.08 -8.93
CA GLY A 603 4.79 0.76 -9.91
C GLY A 603 5.49 1.96 -10.54
N LYS A 604 4.88 3.16 -10.51
CA LYS A 604 5.51 4.40 -11.02
C LYS A 604 6.63 4.87 -10.09
N ALA A 605 6.35 4.97 -8.79
CA ALA A 605 7.31 5.31 -7.74
C ALA A 605 8.56 4.41 -7.81
N LEU A 606 8.34 3.10 -7.91
CA LEU A 606 9.42 2.10 -7.98
C LEU A 606 10.33 2.27 -9.21
N GLU A 607 9.80 2.68 -10.35
CA GLU A 607 10.58 2.96 -11.56
C GLU A 607 11.30 4.32 -11.46
N ALA A 608 10.66 5.32 -10.86
CA ALA A 608 11.24 6.63 -10.57
C ALA A 608 12.44 6.56 -9.60
N CYS A 609 12.44 5.66 -8.60
CA CYS A 609 13.58 5.42 -7.70
C CYS A 609 14.91 5.16 -8.43
N LYS A 610 14.88 4.59 -9.64
CA LYS A 610 16.07 4.38 -10.50
C LYS A 610 16.41 5.60 -11.36
N GLY A 611 15.46 6.50 -11.57
CA GLY A 611 15.69 7.77 -12.26
C GLY A 611 16.38 8.82 -11.40
N VAL A 612 16.30 8.71 -10.06
CA VAL A 612 16.80 9.72 -9.11
C VAL A 612 18.30 10.01 -9.31
N ARG A 613 18.60 11.25 -9.70
CA ARG A 613 19.94 11.86 -9.79
C ARG A 613 20.17 12.91 -8.70
N ARG A 614 19.08 13.49 -8.20
CA ARG A 614 19.07 14.54 -7.18
C ARG A 614 18.00 14.24 -6.14
N VAL A 615 18.34 14.40 -4.87
CA VAL A 615 17.41 14.44 -3.74
C VAL A 615 17.38 15.86 -3.22
N VAL A 616 16.21 16.50 -3.32
CA VAL A 616 15.91 17.76 -2.63
C VAL A 616 15.35 17.39 -1.25
N VAL A 617 15.86 17.99 -0.19
CA VAL A 617 15.36 17.80 1.19
C VAL A 617 14.83 19.12 1.73
N ASP A 618 13.71 19.09 2.45
CA ASP A 618 13.37 20.21 3.33
C ASP A 618 14.29 20.27 4.56
N LYS A 619 14.43 21.46 5.14
CA LYS A 619 15.20 21.68 6.36
C LYS A 619 14.46 21.22 7.63
N THR A 620 13.25 21.72 7.88
CA THR A 620 12.54 21.61 9.16
C THR A 620 11.93 20.22 9.33
N GLY A 621 12.21 19.50 10.42
CA GLY A 621 11.60 18.19 10.70
C GLY A 621 12.11 17.05 9.81
N THR A 622 12.60 17.35 8.61
CA THR A 622 13.31 16.45 7.70
C THR A 622 14.80 16.37 8.01
N VAL A 623 15.60 17.43 7.79
CA VAL A 623 17.05 17.44 8.12
C VAL A 623 17.28 17.71 9.61
N THR A 624 16.48 18.58 10.21
CA THR A 624 16.49 18.93 11.64
C THR A 624 15.47 18.14 12.44
N GLU A 625 15.56 18.21 13.77
CA GLU A 625 14.55 17.62 14.65
C GLU A 625 13.18 18.33 14.60
N GLY A 626 13.11 19.53 14.00
CA GLY A 626 11.87 20.33 13.92
C GLY A 626 11.46 20.92 15.28
N LYS A 627 12.38 20.96 16.24
CA LYS A 627 12.17 21.42 17.62
C LYS A 627 13.28 22.39 17.98
N MET A 628 12.91 23.54 18.53
CA MET A 628 13.89 24.46 19.12
C MET A 628 14.51 23.82 20.36
N GLN A 629 15.82 23.93 20.49
CA GLN A 629 16.58 23.52 21.66
C GLN A 629 17.54 24.63 22.08
N VAL A 630 17.81 24.75 23.37
CA VAL A 630 18.87 25.63 23.89
C VAL A 630 20.21 24.95 23.65
N VAL A 631 21.01 25.48 22.72
CA VAL A 631 22.30 24.90 22.30
C VAL A 631 23.48 25.52 23.06
N ALA A 632 23.35 26.75 23.54
CA ALA A 632 24.38 27.41 24.34
C ALA A 632 23.78 28.42 25.33
N ALA A 633 24.49 28.66 26.43
CA ALA A 633 24.10 29.59 27.49
C ALA A 633 25.33 30.38 28.00
N THR A 634 25.16 31.68 28.25
CA THR A 634 26.20 32.56 28.82
C THR A 634 25.64 33.36 29.98
N TRP A 635 26.27 33.25 31.15
CA TRP A 635 25.92 34.01 32.35
C TRP A 635 26.64 35.36 32.39
N ALA A 636 25.97 36.38 32.94
CA ALA A 636 26.58 37.68 33.20
C ALA A 636 27.74 37.56 34.21
N PRO A 637 28.82 38.36 34.08
CA PRO A 637 29.93 38.35 35.03
C PRO A 637 29.51 38.96 36.38
N SER A 638 29.47 38.14 37.43
CA SER A 638 29.22 38.60 38.80
C SER A 638 30.38 39.47 39.32
N GLY A 639 30.13 40.73 39.66
CA GLY A 639 31.15 41.76 39.93
C GLY A 639 32.10 41.56 41.13
N ASN A 640 32.02 40.42 41.83
CA ASN A 640 32.92 40.07 42.95
C ASN A 640 33.99 39.02 42.59
N LEU A 641 34.08 38.59 41.32
CA LEU A 641 35.14 37.68 40.87
C LEU A 641 36.37 38.47 40.42
N THR A 642 37.44 38.40 41.21
CA THR A 642 38.75 38.96 40.87
C THR A 642 39.34 38.29 39.63
N ALA A 643 40.11 39.06 38.85
CA ALA A 643 40.73 38.59 37.61
C ALA A 643 41.76 37.48 37.90
N GLY A 644 41.38 36.21 37.70
CA GLY A 644 42.25 35.06 37.99
C GLY A 644 41.68 33.65 37.73
N SER A 645 40.41 33.50 37.34
CA SER A 645 39.85 32.19 36.97
C SER A 645 39.75 32.05 35.44
N PRO A 646 40.14 30.90 34.83
CA PRO A 646 40.09 30.71 33.39
C PRO A 646 38.65 30.64 32.85
N ASN A 647 38.50 30.84 31.53
CA ASN A 647 37.20 30.79 30.85
C ASN A 647 36.61 29.37 30.87
N SER A 648 35.65 29.12 31.76
CA SER A 648 34.81 27.92 31.75
C SER A 648 33.78 27.96 30.61
N ASN A 649 34.26 27.92 29.37
CA ASN A 649 33.40 27.68 28.21
C ASN A 649 32.90 26.23 28.27
N PHE A 650 31.63 26.06 28.67
CA PHE A 650 30.90 24.79 28.56
C PHE A 650 31.49 23.60 29.36
N GLU A 651 31.84 23.82 30.64
CA GLU A 651 31.99 22.71 31.60
C GLU A 651 30.69 22.45 32.36
N ILE A 652 30.31 21.18 32.44
CA ILE A 652 28.94 20.72 32.71
C ILE A 652 28.56 20.80 34.20
N ASP A 653 27.44 21.48 34.46
CA ASP A 653 26.41 21.21 35.49
C ASP A 653 26.80 20.32 36.67
N THR A 654 27.70 20.81 37.52
CA THR A 654 27.84 20.31 38.90
C THR A 654 26.97 21.15 39.84
N PRO A 655 26.45 20.60 40.95
CA PRO A 655 25.69 21.40 41.92
C PRO A 655 26.50 22.59 42.47
N SER A 656 27.83 22.52 42.43
CA SER A 656 28.77 23.61 42.69
C SER A 656 28.75 24.76 41.68
N THR A 657 28.49 24.53 40.39
CA THR A 657 28.40 25.62 39.39
C THR A 657 27.01 26.27 39.36
N LEU A 658 25.97 25.57 39.81
CA LEU A 658 24.58 26.05 39.89
C LEU A 658 24.23 26.75 41.21
N SER A 659 25.05 26.60 42.26
CA SER A 659 24.95 27.33 43.53
C SER A 659 25.70 28.68 43.55
N LEU A 660 26.41 29.02 42.46
CA LEU A 660 27.06 30.33 42.30
C LEU A 660 26.04 31.48 42.26
N THR A 661 26.39 32.60 42.90
CA THR A 661 25.62 33.84 42.89
C THR A 661 25.77 34.61 41.58
N THR A 662 24.64 35.12 41.09
CA THR A 662 24.52 35.87 39.83
C THR A 662 24.74 37.37 40.02
N SER A 663 24.69 38.15 38.92
CA SER A 663 24.65 39.62 38.95
C SER A 663 23.47 40.16 39.75
N ALA A 664 22.32 39.46 39.79
CA ALA A 664 21.15 39.81 40.58
C ALA A 664 21.24 39.30 42.04
N THR A 665 22.32 39.66 42.75
CA THR A 665 22.56 39.20 44.14
C THR A 665 21.35 39.46 45.06
N PRO A 666 20.87 38.48 45.85
CA PRO A 666 21.52 37.23 46.22
C PRO A 666 21.14 36.00 45.36
N LEU A 667 20.47 36.15 44.21
CA LEU A 667 19.97 35.00 43.44
C LEU A 667 21.11 34.08 42.96
N GLN A 668 20.94 32.78 43.19
CA GLN A 668 21.83 31.73 42.66
C GLN A 668 21.34 31.25 41.29
N ARG A 669 22.23 30.65 40.50
CA ARG A 669 21.90 30.19 39.13
C ARG A 669 20.75 29.18 39.08
N HIS A 670 20.69 28.22 40.01
CA HIS A 670 19.57 27.28 40.08
C HIS A 670 18.22 28.00 40.33
N THR A 671 18.22 29.05 41.16
CA THR A 671 17.05 29.87 41.49
C THR A 671 16.56 30.62 40.25
N VAL A 672 17.49 31.18 39.47
CA VAL A 672 17.20 31.83 38.19
C VAL A 672 16.62 30.84 37.19
N LEU A 673 17.18 29.63 37.06
CA LEU A 673 16.63 28.59 36.18
C LEU A 673 15.24 28.12 36.61
N SER A 674 14.94 28.04 37.91
CA SER A 674 13.59 27.70 38.38
C SER A 674 12.57 28.80 38.09
N ILE A 675 12.93 30.07 38.25
CA ILE A 675 12.05 31.21 37.94
C ILE A 675 11.81 31.29 36.43
N LEU A 676 12.88 31.18 35.64
CA LEU A 676 12.84 31.14 34.17
C LEU A 676 11.93 30.01 33.66
N SER A 677 12.09 28.81 34.22
CA SER A 677 11.28 27.65 33.83
C SER A 677 9.80 27.78 34.20
N LEU A 678 9.46 28.50 35.27
CA LEU A 678 8.07 28.75 35.66
C LEU A 678 7.42 29.83 34.79
N ALA A 679 8.15 30.89 34.47
CA ALA A 679 7.67 31.96 33.58
C ALA A 679 7.40 31.42 32.16
N GLU A 680 8.36 30.70 31.57
CA GLU A 680 8.22 30.17 30.20
C GLU A 680 7.32 28.93 30.11
N ALA A 681 7.04 28.22 31.22
CA ALA A 681 6.04 27.15 31.20
C ALA A 681 4.60 27.65 30.96
N ARG A 682 4.36 28.97 31.07
CA ARG A 682 3.10 29.64 30.72
C ARG A 682 3.11 30.23 29.29
N SER A 683 4.21 30.05 28.56
CA SER A 683 4.43 30.61 27.22
C SER A 683 4.10 29.58 26.15
N GLU A 684 3.08 29.87 25.33
CA GLU A 684 2.70 29.02 24.18
C GLU A 684 3.71 29.11 23.02
N HIS A 685 4.68 30.04 23.08
CA HIS A 685 5.65 30.22 22.02
C HIS A 685 6.67 29.06 22.00
N PRO A 686 7.03 28.49 20.83
CA PRO A 686 7.94 27.32 20.76
C PRO A 686 9.31 27.54 21.42
N LEU A 687 9.82 28.77 21.44
CA LEU A 687 11.02 29.12 22.21
C LEU A 687 10.78 28.92 23.72
N GLY A 688 9.67 29.44 24.27
CA GLY A 688 9.30 29.33 25.68
C GLY A 688 9.21 27.88 26.15
N VAL A 689 8.48 27.04 25.40
CA VAL A 689 8.39 25.60 25.65
C VAL A 689 9.77 24.94 25.73
N SER A 690 10.70 25.31 24.84
CA SER A 690 12.08 24.77 24.86
C SER A 690 12.95 25.30 26.00
N ILE A 691 12.75 26.55 26.45
CA ILE A 691 13.45 27.15 27.59
C ILE A 691 12.96 26.53 28.90
N ALA A 692 11.64 26.31 29.02
CA ALA A 692 11.03 25.62 30.15
C ALA A 692 11.37 24.13 30.19
N ALA A 693 11.62 23.47 29.05
CA ALA A 693 12.24 22.14 29.02
C ALA A 693 13.68 22.20 29.55
N TYR A 694 14.55 23.00 28.92
CA TYR A 694 15.96 23.17 29.31
C TYR A 694 16.14 23.48 30.81
N GLY A 695 15.36 24.40 31.36
CA GLY A 695 15.40 24.74 32.79
C GLY A 695 15.06 23.56 33.71
N ARG A 696 14.08 22.72 33.36
CA ARG A 696 13.75 21.49 34.11
C ARG A 696 14.82 20.42 33.95
N ASP A 697 15.33 20.22 32.74
CA ASP A 697 16.28 19.15 32.43
C ASP A 697 17.65 19.40 33.09
N VAL A 698 18.12 20.65 33.13
CA VAL A 698 19.35 21.04 33.85
C VAL A 698 19.17 20.88 35.38
N LEU A 699 18.03 21.31 35.94
CA LEU A 699 17.75 21.11 37.38
C LEU A 699 17.67 19.62 37.75
N SER A 700 17.00 18.81 36.91
CA SER A 700 16.87 17.36 37.07
C SER A 700 18.23 16.66 36.99
N SER A 701 19.06 17.01 36.00
CA SER A 701 20.42 16.47 35.83
C SER A 701 21.34 16.83 36.99
N ALA A 702 21.15 17.99 37.62
CA ALA A 702 21.84 18.41 38.84
C ALA A 702 21.30 17.75 40.13
N GLY A 703 20.28 16.89 40.04
CA GLY A 703 19.66 16.22 41.19
C GLY A 703 18.79 17.12 42.06
N LEU A 704 18.35 18.28 41.55
CA LEU A 704 17.49 19.22 42.26
C LEU A 704 16.01 18.86 42.07
N SER A 705 15.18 19.26 43.03
CA SER A 705 13.72 19.14 42.91
C SER A 705 13.18 19.94 41.72
N PRO A 706 12.11 19.49 41.04
CA PRO A 706 11.47 20.27 39.98
C PRO A 706 11.04 21.66 40.48
N PRO A 707 11.01 22.67 39.59
CA PRO A 707 10.71 24.05 39.97
C PRO A 707 9.26 24.18 40.44
N ASN A 708 9.08 24.44 41.74
CA ASN A 708 7.77 24.66 42.37
C ASN A 708 7.63 26.15 42.76
N GLY A 709 6.53 26.76 42.31
CA GLY A 709 6.21 28.17 42.54
C GLY A 709 4.93 28.58 41.81
N GLU A 710 4.58 29.85 41.94
CA GLU A 710 3.39 30.47 41.38
C GLU A 710 3.78 31.65 40.48
N VAL A 711 3.14 31.77 39.31
CA VAL A 711 3.30 32.91 38.39
C VAL A 711 2.13 33.87 38.62
N ILE A 712 2.38 34.92 39.40
CA ILE A 712 1.37 35.88 39.85
C ILE A 712 0.91 36.74 38.67
N GLU A 713 1.87 37.38 38.00
CA GLU A 713 1.66 38.25 36.84
C GLU A 713 2.39 37.64 35.64
N PHE A 714 1.80 37.75 34.45
CA PHE A 714 2.37 37.29 33.19
C PHE A 714 1.81 38.16 32.06
N GLU A 715 2.69 38.81 31.31
CA GLU A 715 2.36 39.66 30.17
C GLU A 715 3.29 39.33 29.00
N SER A 716 2.72 39.09 27.81
CA SER A 716 3.45 38.67 26.61
C SER A 716 3.43 39.79 25.57
N PHE A 717 4.61 40.25 25.19
CA PHE A 717 4.84 41.37 24.28
C PHE A 717 5.17 40.83 22.89
N THR A 718 4.18 40.87 22.00
CA THR A 718 4.25 40.25 20.66
C THR A 718 5.44 40.73 19.84
N GLY A 719 6.36 39.80 19.57
CA GLY A 719 7.58 40.06 18.81
C GLY A 719 8.77 40.58 19.61
N GLU A 720 8.62 40.87 20.92
CA GLU A 720 9.70 41.42 21.76
C GLU A 720 10.12 40.48 22.90
N GLY A 721 9.17 39.89 23.64
CA GLY A 721 9.47 39.06 24.81
C GLY A 721 8.27 38.85 25.74
N LEU A 722 8.53 38.50 27.01
CA LEU A 722 7.53 38.46 28.08
C LEU A 722 8.08 39.05 29.39
N GLU A 723 7.17 39.58 30.22
CA GLU A 723 7.43 39.99 31.60
C GLU A 723 6.56 39.14 32.54
N ALA A 724 7.13 38.66 33.64
CA ALA A 724 6.41 37.86 34.63
C ALA A 724 6.86 38.18 36.06
N VAL A 725 5.97 37.95 37.03
CA VAL A 725 6.30 37.97 38.46
C VAL A 725 6.09 36.58 39.04
N VAL A 726 7.16 36.01 39.60
CA VAL A 726 7.19 34.62 40.05
C VAL A 726 7.54 34.56 41.55
N ARG A 727 6.80 33.74 42.29
CA ARG A 727 6.99 33.45 43.72
C ARG A 727 7.32 31.97 43.90
N LEU A 728 8.54 31.65 44.33
CA LEU A 728 8.96 30.26 44.54
C LEU A 728 8.40 29.71 45.86
N SER A 729 8.06 28.41 45.92
CA SER A 729 7.49 27.78 47.13
C SER A 729 8.43 27.78 48.35
N ASN A 730 9.72 28.06 48.14
CA ASN A 730 10.77 28.12 49.17
C ASN A 730 11.25 29.56 49.47
N GLY A 731 10.65 30.59 48.89
CA GLY A 731 11.07 31.99 49.06
C GLY A 731 9.90 32.96 49.19
N SER A 732 9.89 33.78 50.25
CA SER A 732 8.87 34.81 50.49
C SER A 732 9.11 36.12 49.71
N VAL A 733 9.86 36.06 48.61
CA VAL A 733 10.22 37.21 47.77
C VAL A 733 9.66 36.97 46.37
N GLU A 734 9.01 37.99 45.84
CA GLU A 734 8.50 38.02 44.48
C GLU A 734 9.57 38.64 43.58
N GLU A 735 10.01 37.91 42.56
CA GLU A 735 11.00 38.38 41.60
C GLU A 735 10.33 38.64 40.26
N ARG A 736 10.59 39.82 39.69
CA ARG A 736 10.07 40.23 38.38
C ARG A 736 11.14 39.99 37.31
N ILE A 737 10.81 39.14 36.34
CA ILE A 737 11.70 38.65 35.29
C ILE A 737 11.23 39.14 33.92
N ARG A 738 12.16 39.52 33.05
CA ARG A 738 11.94 39.69 31.61
C ARG A 738 12.77 38.73 30.80
N ILE A 739 12.20 38.27 29.70
CA ILE A 739 12.83 37.35 28.75
C ILE A 739 12.51 37.85 27.34
N GLY A 740 13.50 37.97 26.46
CA GLY A 740 13.26 38.42 25.08
C GLY A 740 14.50 39.00 24.39
N LYS A 741 14.26 39.91 23.45
CA LYS A 741 15.32 40.66 22.75
C LYS A 741 16.09 41.58 23.70
N SER A 742 17.32 41.91 23.33
CA SER A 742 18.19 42.89 23.99
C SER A 742 17.45 44.19 24.33
N ASN A 743 16.85 44.85 23.34
CA ASN A 743 16.11 46.12 23.54
C ASN A 743 14.98 46.01 24.60
N PHE A 744 14.14 44.98 24.51
CA PHE A 744 13.04 44.76 25.45
C PHE A 744 13.53 44.50 26.88
N VAL A 745 14.54 43.63 27.01
CA VAL A 745 15.17 43.22 28.28
C VAL A 745 15.87 44.40 28.96
N LEU A 746 16.42 45.36 28.21
CA LEU A 746 17.06 46.57 28.75
C LEU A 746 16.09 47.74 29.02
N SER A 747 14.88 47.73 28.46
CA SER A 747 13.92 48.84 28.59
C SER A 747 13.51 49.14 30.05
N GLN A 748 13.24 50.40 30.38
CA GLN A 748 12.70 50.78 31.70
C GLN A 748 11.17 50.82 31.67
N SER A 749 10.52 50.48 32.80
CA SER A 749 9.06 50.49 32.88
C SER A 749 8.53 51.93 32.91
N SER A 750 7.72 52.29 31.91
CA SER A 750 7.22 53.66 31.69
C SER A 750 5.99 53.98 32.55
N THR A 751 6.11 53.82 33.87
CA THR A 751 5.07 54.16 34.86
C THR A 751 5.58 55.19 35.87
N GLY A 752 6.11 56.30 35.37
CA GLY A 752 6.61 57.44 36.16
C GLY A 752 6.74 58.68 35.27
N THR A 753 6.58 59.87 35.86
CA THR A 753 6.69 61.15 35.15
C THR A 753 8.12 61.46 34.72
N LEU A 754 8.26 62.22 33.63
CA LEU A 754 9.51 62.74 33.09
C LEU A 754 10.39 63.41 34.16
N ASP A 755 11.63 62.92 34.29
CA ASP A 755 12.78 63.71 34.78
C ASP A 755 14.07 63.14 34.14
N GLU A 756 14.83 63.98 33.45
CA GLU A 756 15.91 63.53 32.55
C GLU A 756 17.23 63.27 33.29
N LYS A 757 17.51 62.01 33.63
CA LYS A 757 18.88 61.49 33.82
C LYS A 757 18.99 59.96 33.81
N THR A 758 18.41 59.35 32.77
CA THR A 758 18.47 57.90 32.55
C THR A 758 19.91 57.44 32.36
N MET A 759 20.41 56.60 33.27
CA MET A 759 21.67 55.89 33.06
C MET A 759 21.39 54.74 32.09
N GLU A 760 21.97 54.78 30.89
CA GLU A 760 21.80 53.72 29.90
C GLU A 760 22.39 52.40 30.44
N VAL A 761 21.55 51.36 30.48
CA VAL A 761 21.96 50.02 30.92
C VAL A 761 22.43 49.27 29.68
N GLU A 762 23.74 49.22 29.46
CA GLU A 762 24.33 48.45 28.36
C GLU A 762 24.38 46.94 28.67
N LEU A 763 24.37 46.11 27.62
CA LEU A 763 24.65 44.68 27.73
C LEU A 763 26.13 44.44 28.06
N PRO A 764 26.48 43.58 29.03
CA PRO A 764 27.87 43.23 29.33
C PRO A 764 28.60 42.69 28.10
N ASP A 765 29.87 43.06 27.90
CA ASP A 765 30.64 42.69 26.70
C ASP A 765 30.60 41.20 26.37
N LYS A 766 30.73 40.32 27.39
CA LYS A 766 30.64 38.86 27.20
C LYS A 766 29.30 38.38 26.62
N MET A 767 28.20 39.09 26.89
CA MET A 767 26.88 38.79 26.33
C MET A 767 26.77 39.28 24.88
N ARG A 768 27.39 40.42 24.54
CA ARG A 768 27.46 40.96 23.19
C ARG A 768 28.37 40.12 22.28
N GLU A 769 29.54 39.74 22.76
CA GLU A 769 30.43 38.77 22.10
C GLU A 769 29.73 37.42 21.84
N PHE A 770 28.96 36.93 22.82
CA PHE A 770 28.14 35.72 22.66
C PHE A 770 27.04 35.91 21.62
N GLU A 771 26.32 37.04 21.65
CA GLU A 771 25.27 37.36 20.68
C GLU A 771 25.81 37.36 19.25
N GLU A 772 26.92 38.08 18.99
CA GLU A 772 27.59 38.10 17.69
C GLU A 772 28.04 36.70 17.26
N GLN A 773 28.65 35.90 18.15
CA GLN A 773 29.09 34.54 17.84
C GLN A 773 27.93 33.60 17.49
N GLN A 774 26.82 33.67 18.22
CA GLN A 774 25.68 32.79 17.98
C GLN A 774 24.83 33.24 16.77
N MET A 775 24.70 34.55 16.52
CA MET A 775 24.10 35.06 15.29
C MET A 775 24.90 34.68 14.04
N ASN A 776 26.25 34.66 14.11
CA ASN A 776 27.10 34.15 13.03
C ASN A 776 26.93 32.64 12.78
N LEU A 777 26.45 31.88 13.77
CA LEU A 777 26.01 30.48 13.63
C LEU A 777 24.52 30.36 13.24
N ALA A 778 23.89 31.49 12.90
CA ALA A 778 22.49 31.63 12.51
C ALA A 778 21.47 31.12 13.56
N ARG A 779 21.81 31.27 14.85
CA ARG A 779 20.99 30.88 15.99
C ARG A 779 20.23 32.08 16.56
N THR A 780 19.03 31.84 17.06
CA THR A 780 18.27 32.85 17.82
C THR A 780 18.96 33.09 19.15
N VAL A 781 19.12 34.34 19.57
CA VAL A 781 19.62 34.70 20.90
C VAL A 781 18.54 35.44 21.66
N ILE A 782 18.36 35.09 22.93
CA ILE A 782 17.47 35.77 23.88
C ILE A 782 18.24 36.10 25.15
N PHE A 783 17.76 37.11 25.86
CA PHE A 783 18.31 37.57 27.12
C PHE A 783 17.28 37.46 28.23
N VAL A 784 17.77 37.31 29.45
CA VAL A 784 17.00 37.25 30.69
C VAL A 784 17.51 38.31 31.64
N SER A 785 16.62 39.18 32.12
CA SER A 785 16.91 40.15 33.18
C SER A 785 15.95 40.05 34.34
N PHE A 786 16.39 40.57 35.49
CA PHE A 786 15.57 40.77 36.67
C PHE A 786 15.38 42.27 36.89
N ILE A 787 14.16 42.69 37.22
CA ILE A 787 13.81 44.08 37.46
C ILE A 787 13.75 44.33 38.97
N ARG A 788 14.61 45.22 39.47
CA ARG A 788 14.66 45.60 40.89
C ARG A 788 14.91 47.09 41.03
N SER A 789 14.16 47.76 41.91
CA SER A 789 14.26 49.22 42.11
C SER A 789 14.23 50.03 40.80
N SER A 790 13.36 49.61 39.88
CA SER A 790 13.22 50.16 38.51
C SER A 790 14.44 50.04 37.58
N THR A 791 15.51 49.34 37.98
CA THR A 791 16.62 48.99 37.09
C THR A 791 16.48 47.56 36.57
N SER A 792 16.84 47.35 35.30
CA SER A 792 16.95 46.03 34.69
C SER A 792 18.38 45.50 34.88
N ILE A 793 18.53 44.26 35.35
CA ILE A 793 19.82 43.61 35.57
C ILE A 793 19.89 42.38 34.65
N PRO A 794 20.68 42.39 33.56
CA PRO A 794 20.88 41.20 32.73
C PRO A 794 21.65 40.12 33.50
N VAL A 795 21.19 38.87 33.39
CA VAL A 795 21.71 37.73 34.17
C VAL A 795 22.16 36.57 33.28
N LEU A 796 21.39 36.24 32.24
CA LEU A 796 21.60 35.07 31.40
C LEU A 796 21.24 35.37 29.94
N ALA A 797 22.08 34.91 29.01
CA ALA A 797 21.83 34.90 27.58
C ALA A 797 21.72 33.43 27.14
N LEU A 798 20.71 33.10 26.34
CA LEU A 798 20.47 31.76 25.81
C LEU A 798 20.47 31.80 24.29
N SER A 799 21.03 30.78 23.66
CA SER A 799 21.02 30.60 22.21
C SER A 799 20.22 29.36 21.85
N LEU A 800 19.26 29.54 20.96
CA LEU A 800 18.31 28.53 20.51
C LEU A 800 18.47 28.25 19.02
N ALA A 801 18.40 26.98 18.67
CA ALA A 801 18.45 26.53 17.28
C ALA A 801 17.59 25.29 17.05
N ASP A 802 17.28 25.06 15.78
CA ASP A 802 16.69 23.83 15.25
C ASP A 802 17.84 22.90 14.84
N SER A 803 18.23 21.98 15.73
CA SER A 803 19.43 21.15 15.58
C SER A 803 19.29 20.15 14.41
N PRO A 804 20.34 19.96 13.57
CA PRO A 804 20.35 18.89 12.59
C PRO A 804 20.42 17.52 13.29
N LYS A 805 19.68 16.52 12.80
CA LYS A 805 19.74 15.16 13.36
C LYS A 805 21.14 14.57 13.18
N PRO A 806 21.67 13.78 14.14
CA PRO A 806 22.99 13.16 14.01
C PRO A 806 23.10 12.21 12.81
N SER A 807 21.99 11.57 12.40
CA SER A 807 21.92 10.70 11.23
C SER A 807 21.96 11.46 9.90
N SER A 808 21.49 12.71 9.84
CA SER A 808 21.35 13.46 8.59
C SER A 808 22.69 13.67 7.86
N ALA A 809 23.77 13.99 8.59
CA ALA A 809 25.10 14.10 7.99
C ALA A 809 25.61 12.76 7.41
N HIS A 810 25.26 11.63 8.03
CA HIS A 810 25.59 10.30 7.51
C HIS A 810 24.74 9.96 6.28
N ALA A 811 23.43 10.23 6.32
CA ALA A 811 22.52 10.01 5.20
C ALA A 811 22.91 10.82 3.95
N ILE A 812 23.25 12.11 4.13
CA ILE A 812 23.68 13.00 3.03
C ILE A 812 25.01 12.53 2.43
N ARG A 813 25.95 12.05 3.25
CA ARG A 813 27.16 11.39 2.77
C ARG A 813 26.84 10.13 1.98
N ALA A 814 25.97 9.25 2.49
CA ALA A 814 25.58 8.02 1.81
C ALA A 814 24.87 8.28 0.46
N LEU A 815 24.05 9.33 0.35
CA LEU A 815 23.48 9.77 -0.93
C LEU A 815 24.57 10.24 -1.91
N LYS A 816 25.55 11.04 -1.45
CA LYS A 816 26.71 11.44 -2.25
C LYS A 816 27.56 10.25 -2.70
N ASP A 817 27.78 9.27 -1.82
CA ASP A 817 28.50 8.01 -2.14
C ASP A 817 27.71 7.11 -3.11
N MET A 818 26.38 7.22 -3.17
CA MET A 818 25.53 6.62 -4.22
C MET A 818 25.58 7.38 -5.56
N GLY A 819 26.31 8.51 -5.65
CA GLY A 819 26.39 9.38 -6.83
C GLY A 819 25.20 10.32 -7.00
N ILE A 820 24.40 10.52 -5.95
CA ILE A 820 23.19 11.36 -5.95
C ILE A 820 23.55 12.74 -5.38
N LYS A 821 23.16 13.81 -6.09
CA LYS A 821 23.29 15.18 -5.57
C LYS A 821 22.25 15.44 -4.48
N VAL A 822 22.64 16.15 -3.42
CA VAL A 822 21.70 16.61 -2.38
C VAL A 822 21.57 18.12 -2.45
N THR A 823 20.33 18.61 -2.40
CA THR A 823 19.98 20.03 -2.43
C THR A 823 19.11 20.35 -1.21
N LEU A 824 19.44 21.40 -0.46
CA LEU A 824 18.59 21.90 0.62
C LEU A 824 17.59 22.92 0.05
N LEU A 825 16.31 22.76 0.37
CA LEU A 825 15.24 23.69 0.00
C LEU A 825 14.49 24.11 1.27
N THR A 826 14.30 25.41 1.51
CA THR A 826 13.65 25.88 2.75
C THR A 826 13.04 27.27 2.61
N GLY A 827 12.08 27.56 3.50
CA GLY A 827 11.53 28.90 3.72
C GLY A 827 12.38 29.77 4.67
N ASP A 828 13.31 29.17 5.43
CA ASP A 828 14.19 29.87 6.38
C ASP A 828 15.12 30.88 5.68
N ALA A 829 15.66 31.82 6.46
CA ALA A 829 16.63 32.79 6.00
C ALA A 829 17.92 32.12 5.45
N GLU A 830 18.53 32.75 4.45
CA GLU A 830 19.69 32.21 3.72
C GLU A 830 20.90 31.90 4.63
N VAL A 831 21.12 32.73 5.66
CA VAL A 831 22.19 32.53 6.65
C VAL A 831 21.98 31.22 7.43
N THR A 832 20.75 30.97 7.90
CA THR A 832 20.36 29.74 8.62
C THR A 832 20.42 28.52 7.72
N ALA A 833 19.91 28.61 6.50
CA ALA A 833 19.97 27.53 5.51
C ALA A 833 21.42 27.12 5.20
N LYS A 834 22.31 28.08 4.95
CA LYS A 834 23.74 27.83 4.69
C LYS A 834 24.48 27.31 5.93
N ALA A 835 24.20 27.84 7.12
CA ALA A 835 24.80 27.37 8.37
C ALA A 835 24.47 25.89 8.65
N ILE A 836 23.22 25.46 8.40
CA ILE A 836 22.80 24.07 8.56
C ILE A 836 23.35 23.19 7.45
N ALA A 837 23.25 23.61 6.18
CA ALA A 837 23.82 22.89 5.03
C ALA A 837 25.30 22.53 5.24
N LYS A 838 26.08 23.49 5.75
CA LYS A 838 27.51 23.33 6.05
C LYS A 838 27.80 22.34 7.19
N GLN A 839 26.92 22.25 8.19
CA GLN A 839 27.03 21.25 9.27
C GLN A 839 26.75 19.83 8.77
N VAL A 840 25.78 19.66 7.86
CA VAL A 840 25.40 18.33 7.33
C VAL A 840 26.11 17.93 6.02
N GLY A 841 26.98 18.78 5.48
CA GLY A 841 27.81 18.48 4.31
C GLY A 841 27.13 18.69 2.95
N ILE A 842 26.10 19.54 2.86
CA ILE A 842 25.52 20.03 1.60
C ILE A 842 26.35 21.23 1.10
N ASP A 843 26.58 21.31 -0.21
CA ASP A 843 27.41 22.33 -0.83
C ASP A 843 26.68 23.68 -0.90
N GLU A 844 27.34 24.80 -0.63
CA GLU A 844 26.69 26.13 -0.52
C GLU A 844 25.98 26.61 -1.81
N ASN A 845 26.32 26.03 -2.97
CA ASN A 845 25.68 26.27 -4.27
C ASN A 845 24.38 25.47 -4.49
N GLU A 846 24.08 24.52 -3.60
CA GLU A 846 22.94 23.60 -3.66
C GLU A 846 21.97 23.88 -2.48
N VAL A 847 21.86 25.15 -2.09
CA VAL A 847 20.98 25.66 -1.02
C VAL A 847 20.02 26.70 -1.58
N TYR A 848 18.72 26.45 -1.48
CA TYR A 848 17.64 27.36 -1.86
C TYR A 848 16.86 27.78 -0.61
N ALA A 849 16.95 29.05 -0.24
CA ALA A 849 16.40 29.62 0.99
C ALA A 849 15.36 30.71 0.72
N GLY A 850 14.56 31.09 1.73
CA GLY A 850 13.49 32.07 1.59
C GLY A 850 12.35 31.65 0.65
N VAL A 851 12.22 30.35 0.34
CA VAL A 851 11.31 29.86 -0.71
C VAL A 851 9.92 29.57 -0.14
N SER A 852 8.90 30.29 -0.65
CA SER A 852 7.49 30.05 -0.29
C SER A 852 6.98 28.68 -0.79
N PRO A 853 5.89 28.12 -0.22
CA PRO A 853 5.39 26.80 -0.61
C PRO A 853 5.09 26.64 -2.12
N LYS A 854 4.50 27.68 -2.75
CA LYS A 854 4.30 27.71 -4.22
C LYS A 854 5.63 27.82 -4.98
N GLY A 855 6.62 28.52 -4.41
CA GLY A 855 7.97 28.59 -4.94
C GLY A 855 8.70 27.24 -4.90
N LYS A 856 8.53 26.44 -3.84
CA LYS A 856 9.17 25.12 -3.69
C LYS A 856 8.85 24.20 -4.85
N ALA A 857 7.57 24.09 -5.22
CA ALA A 857 7.13 23.29 -6.37
C ALA A 857 7.75 23.75 -7.69
N LYS A 858 7.87 25.06 -7.91
CA LYS A 858 8.55 25.62 -9.09
C LYS A 858 10.04 25.28 -9.10
N VAL A 859 10.75 25.44 -7.99
CA VAL A 859 12.19 25.11 -7.89
C VAL A 859 12.43 23.62 -8.17
N VAL A 860 11.59 22.72 -7.64
CA VAL A 860 11.65 21.28 -7.94
C VAL A 860 11.40 20.99 -9.43
N GLY A 861 10.44 21.68 -10.06
CA GLY A 861 10.19 21.60 -11.51
C GLY A 861 11.38 22.10 -12.36
N ASP A 862 11.94 23.27 -12.03
CA ASP A 862 13.09 23.86 -12.71
C ASP A 862 14.35 22.98 -12.57
N LEU A 863 14.54 22.30 -11.43
CA LEU A 863 15.58 21.29 -11.24
C LEU A 863 15.29 20.02 -12.05
N GLY A 864 14.03 19.58 -12.11
CA GLY A 864 13.59 18.43 -12.91
C GLY A 864 13.85 18.60 -14.40
N LEU A 865 13.66 19.82 -14.93
CA LEU A 865 14.01 20.18 -16.30
C LEU A 865 15.52 20.18 -16.54
N LYS A 866 16.33 20.71 -15.60
CA LYS A 866 17.79 20.76 -15.71
C LYS A 866 18.46 19.38 -15.69
N ASP A 867 18.10 18.54 -14.73
CA ASP A 867 18.72 17.22 -14.54
C ASP A 867 18.07 16.12 -15.42
N GLY A 868 17.13 16.49 -16.30
CA GLY A 868 16.55 15.61 -17.33
C GLY A 868 15.61 14.54 -16.78
N GLY A 869 14.77 14.92 -15.80
CA GLY A 869 13.98 14.00 -14.97
C GLY A 869 14.84 13.27 -13.93
N GLY A 870 14.23 12.90 -12.80
CA GLY A 870 14.93 12.22 -11.70
C GLY A 870 15.28 13.12 -10.52
N VAL A 871 14.39 14.05 -10.15
CA VAL A 871 14.43 14.74 -8.86
C VAL A 871 13.50 14.04 -7.88
N ALA A 872 14.03 13.57 -6.76
CA ALA A 872 13.23 13.20 -5.60
C ALA A 872 13.08 14.41 -4.66
N MET A 873 11.94 14.56 -4.02
CA MET A 873 11.70 15.54 -2.95
C MET A 873 11.45 14.78 -1.64
N VAL A 874 12.09 15.18 -0.54
CA VAL A 874 11.85 14.66 0.81
C VAL A 874 11.31 15.79 1.67
N GLY A 875 10.16 15.58 2.31
CA GLY A 875 9.55 16.56 3.21
C GLY A 875 8.39 15.98 4.03
N ASP A 876 8.03 16.68 5.10
CA ASP A 876 7.02 16.28 6.07
C ASP A 876 5.90 17.33 6.28
N GLY A 877 6.13 18.59 5.90
CA GLY A 877 5.16 19.67 6.04
C GLY A 877 4.07 19.71 4.96
N ILE A 878 2.91 20.28 5.29
CA ILE A 878 1.85 20.66 4.33
C ILE A 878 2.42 21.58 3.23
N ASN A 879 3.40 22.41 3.61
CA ASN A 879 4.14 23.31 2.73
C ASN A 879 4.91 22.58 1.61
N ASP A 880 5.14 21.27 1.75
CA ASP A 880 5.93 20.44 0.85
C ASP A 880 5.07 19.54 -0.05
N SER A 881 3.80 19.32 0.27
CA SER A 881 2.86 18.55 -0.58
C SER A 881 2.85 19.01 -2.06
N PRO A 882 2.86 20.32 -2.40
CA PRO A 882 2.97 20.75 -3.79
C PRO A 882 4.31 20.41 -4.45
N ALA A 883 5.41 20.38 -3.67
CA ALA A 883 6.75 20.05 -4.14
C ALA A 883 6.96 18.53 -4.28
N LEU A 884 6.37 17.73 -3.38
CA LEU A 884 6.29 16.27 -3.46
C LEU A 884 5.57 15.84 -4.75
N VAL A 885 4.43 16.45 -5.07
CA VAL A 885 3.69 16.19 -6.31
C VAL A 885 4.41 16.71 -7.56
N ALA A 886 5.20 17.80 -7.46
CA ALA A 886 6.00 18.32 -8.57
C ALA A 886 7.27 17.49 -8.88
N ALA A 887 7.73 16.67 -7.93
CA ALA A 887 8.91 15.83 -8.09
C ALA A 887 8.72 14.70 -9.11
N SER A 888 9.82 14.04 -9.47
CA SER A 888 9.78 12.73 -10.14
C SER A 888 9.50 11.59 -9.16
N LEU A 889 9.73 11.83 -7.86
CA LEU A 889 9.48 10.91 -6.75
C LEU A 889 9.27 11.73 -5.46
N GLY A 890 8.04 11.83 -4.97
CA GLY A 890 7.76 12.41 -3.65
C GLY A 890 8.04 11.41 -2.53
N ILE A 891 8.77 11.80 -1.48
CA ILE A 891 9.06 10.97 -0.31
C ILE A 891 8.61 11.70 0.96
N ALA A 892 7.63 11.15 1.67
CA ALA A 892 7.16 11.66 2.97
C ALA A 892 7.77 10.87 4.14
N LEU A 893 8.01 11.57 5.26
CA LEU A 893 8.30 10.97 6.56
C LEU A 893 6.99 10.76 7.34
N SER A 894 6.95 9.77 8.23
CA SER A 894 5.77 9.44 9.06
C SER A 894 5.40 10.50 10.11
N SER A 895 6.36 11.35 10.50
CA SER A 895 6.12 12.57 11.27
C SER A 895 5.36 13.64 10.49
N GLY A 896 5.24 13.46 9.18
CA GLY A 896 4.59 14.39 8.28
C GLY A 896 3.07 14.38 8.36
N THR A 897 2.50 15.50 7.93
CA THR A 897 1.04 15.67 7.91
C THR A 897 0.35 14.71 6.94
N SER A 898 -0.92 14.40 7.17
CA SER A 898 -1.72 13.51 6.29
C SER A 898 -1.67 13.95 4.82
N ILE A 899 -1.68 15.27 4.55
CA ILE A 899 -1.60 15.85 3.21
C ILE A 899 -0.22 15.60 2.57
N ALA A 900 0.88 15.58 3.34
CA ALA A 900 2.21 15.22 2.84
C ALA A 900 2.32 13.70 2.59
N ILE A 901 1.80 12.90 3.51
CA ILE A 901 1.72 11.44 3.39
C ILE A 901 0.89 11.03 2.17
N GLU A 902 -0.25 11.68 1.90
CA GLU A 902 -1.10 11.43 0.73
C GLU A 902 -0.40 11.86 -0.57
N ALA A 903 0.23 13.03 -0.59
CA ALA A 903 0.93 13.59 -1.75
C ALA A 903 2.17 12.82 -2.23
N ALA A 904 2.82 12.04 -1.36
CA ALA A 904 4.08 11.36 -1.67
C ALA A 904 3.91 10.01 -2.40
N ASP A 905 4.88 9.69 -3.27
CA ASP A 905 5.05 8.39 -3.94
C ASP A 905 5.66 7.31 -3.02
N VAL A 906 6.40 7.71 -1.99
CA VAL A 906 6.99 6.81 -0.98
C VAL A 906 6.73 7.40 0.40
N VAL A 907 6.34 6.58 1.36
CA VAL A 907 6.16 6.96 2.76
C VAL A 907 7.13 6.14 3.62
N LEU A 908 7.93 6.82 4.42
CA LEU A 908 8.88 6.22 5.34
C LEU A 908 8.28 6.22 6.75
N MET A 909 8.22 5.05 7.38
CA MET A 909 7.61 4.87 8.71
C MET A 909 8.45 5.46 9.85
N ARG A 910 9.69 5.85 9.58
CA ARG A 910 10.57 6.59 10.48
C ARG A 910 10.81 8.00 9.96
N SER A 911 11.13 8.91 10.88
CA SER A 911 11.50 10.29 10.57
C SER A 911 12.99 10.47 10.23
N ASP A 912 13.72 9.40 9.88
CA ASP A 912 15.15 9.42 9.59
C ASP A 912 15.47 9.45 8.09
N LEU A 913 16.42 10.29 7.68
CA LEU A 913 16.93 10.37 6.31
C LEU A 913 17.72 9.11 5.89
N LEU A 914 18.21 8.28 6.82
CA LEU A 914 18.80 6.99 6.46
C LEU A 914 17.79 6.07 5.75
N ASP A 915 16.49 6.18 6.06
CA ASP A 915 15.45 5.38 5.39
C ASP A 915 15.24 5.80 3.92
N VAL A 916 15.58 7.05 3.54
CA VAL A 916 15.62 7.50 2.14
C VAL A 916 16.72 6.74 1.37
N VAL A 917 17.91 6.58 1.98
CA VAL A 917 19.02 5.81 1.41
C VAL A 917 18.62 4.34 1.23
N ALA A 918 17.96 3.76 2.25
CA ALA A 918 17.46 2.40 2.20
C ALA A 918 16.40 2.21 1.10
N ALA A 919 15.44 3.13 0.97
CA ALA A 919 14.37 3.09 -0.01
C ALA A 919 14.87 3.21 -1.46
N LEU A 920 15.77 4.15 -1.74
CA LEU A 920 16.38 4.29 -3.06
C LEU A 920 17.22 3.07 -3.43
N ASN A 921 17.95 2.47 -2.49
CA ASN A 921 18.71 1.24 -2.75
C ASN A 921 17.79 0.02 -2.98
N LEU A 922 16.71 -0.11 -2.20
CA LEU A 922 15.70 -1.14 -2.38
C LEU A 922 15.05 -1.04 -3.78
N GLY A 923 14.63 0.15 -4.20
CA GLY A 923 14.09 0.40 -5.54
C GLY A 923 15.07 0.01 -6.66
N HIS A 924 16.34 0.39 -6.53
CA HIS A 924 17.40 -0.05 -7.44
C HIS A 924 17.55 -1.58 -7.49
N HIS A 925 17.50 -2.27 -6.36
CA HIS A 925 17.59 -3.73 -6.29
C HIS A 925 16.39 -4.42 -6.95
N ILE A 926 15.17 -3.96 -6.69
CA ILE A 926 13.95 -4.52 -7.29
C ILE A 926 13.95 -4.28 -8.81
N PHE A 927 14.27 -3.07 -9.29
CA PHE A 927 14.31 -2.80 -10.73
C PHE A 927 15.42 -3.59 -11.44
N ARG A 928 16.61 -3.70 -10.83
CA ARG A 928 17.70 -4.56 -11.36
C ARG A 928 17.25 -6.01 -11.49
N LYS A 929 16.42 -6.49 -10.56
CA LYS A 929 15.84 -7.84 -10.58
C LYS A 929 14.78 -8.03 -11.66
N ILE A 930 13.84 -7.08 -11.81
CA ILE A 930 12.86 -7.05 -12.90
C ILE A 930 13.58 -7.12 -14.25
N LYS A 931 14.60 -6.28 -14.47
CA LYS A 931 15.39 -6.28 -15.72
C LYS A 931 16.10 -7.61 -15.96
N ALA A 932 16.72 -8.20 -14.94
CA ALA A 932 17.40 -9.48 -15.06
C ALA A 932 16.44 -10.63 -15.43
N ASN A 933 15.28 -10.70 -14.77
CA ASN A 933 14.24 -11.69 -15.05
C ASN A 933 13.65 -11.53 -16.47
N LEU A 934 13.39 -10.28 -16.89
CA LEU A 934 12.86 -9.98 -18.22
C LEU A 934 13.86 -10.38 -19.32
N ILE A 935 15.14 -10.05 -19.16
CA ILE A 935 16.21 -10.47 -20.07
C ILE A 935 16.30 -11.99 -20.15
N TRP A 936 16.25 -12.69 -19.00
CA TRP A 936 16.32 -14.15 -18.96
C TRP A 936 15.15 -14.81 -19.71
N ALA A 937 13.91 -14.35 -19.48
CA ALA A 937 12.72 -14.83 -20.19
C ALA A 937 12.82 -14.60 -21.71
N CYS A 938 13.30 -13.42 -22.14
CA CYS A 938 13.51 -13.12 -23.56
C CYS A 938 14.63 -13.99 -24.18
N CYS A 939 15.78 -14.12 -23.52
CA CYS A 939 16.91 -14.91 -24.03
C CYS A 939 16.55 -16.39 -24.19
N TYR A 940 15.80 -16.95 -23.24
CA TYR A 940 15.28 -18.32 -23.33
C TYR A 940 14.41 -18.51 -24.59
N ASN A 941 13.43 -17.63 -24.83
CA ASN A 941 12.57 -17.71 -26.01
C ASN A 941 13.34 -17.51 -27.32
N ILE A 942 14.24 -16.53 -27.38
CA ILE A 942 15.05 -16.20 -28.58
C ILE A 942 15.94 -17.37 -29.00
N LEU A 943 16.53 -18.11 -28.05
CA LEU A 943 17.37 -19.27 -28.34
C LEU A 943 16.56 -20.51 -28.73
N MET A 944 15.40 -20.73 -28.09
CA MET A 944 14.63 -21.96 -28.26
C MET A 944 13.66 -21.95 -29.45
N ILE A 945 13.23 -20.78 -29.94
CA ILE A 945 12.37 -20.70 -31.14
C ILE A 945 13.07 -21.25 -32.39
N PRO A 946 14.30 -20.82 -32.78
CA PRO A 946 15.01 -21.40 -33.93
C PRO A 946 15.24 -22.91 -33.83
N LEU A 947 15.42 -23.42 -32.60
CA LEU A 947 15.56 -24.85 -32.30
C LEU A 947 14.26 -25.63 -32.52
N ALA A 948 13.11 -25.02 -32.20
CA ALA A 948 11.78 -25.57 -32.47
C ALA A 948 11.35 -25.43 -33.95
N MET A 949 11.80 -24.37 -34.64
CA MET A 949 11.63 -24.19 -36.09
C MET A 949 12.40 -25.22 -36.92
N GLY A 950 13.26 -26.03 -36.28
CA GLY A 950 14.04 -27.07 -36.94
C GLY A 950 15.24 -26.54 -37.72
N PHE A 951 15.71 -25.31 -37.47
CA PHE A 951 16.87 -24.75 -38.19
C PHE A 951 18.13 -25.60 -38.03
N PHE A 952 18.24 -26.35 -36.92
CA PHE A 952 19.35 -27.25 -36.62
C PHE A 952 19.10 -28.73 -37.01
N LEU A 953 18.01 -29.05 -37.72
CA LEU A 953 17.75 -30.39 -38.27
C LEU A 953 18.88 -30.96 -39.16
N PRO A 954 19.66 -30.16 -39.92
CA PRO A 954 20.84 -30.67 -40.63
C PRO A 954 21.95 -31.25 -39.72
N TRP A 955 21.95 -30.88 -38.43
CA TRP A 955 22.80 -31.48 -37.38
C TRP A 955 22.02 -32.47 -36.49
N ASN A 956 20.84 -32.91 -36.93
CA ASN A 956 19.88 -33.76 -36.21
C ASN A 956 19.28 -33.17 -34.92
N ILE A 957 19.58 -31.90 -34.59
CA ILE A 957 19.12 -31.25 -33.37
C ILE A 957 17.75 -30.60 -33.62
N HIS A 958 16.72 -31.06 -32.92
CA HIS A 958 15.36 -30.53 -32.99
C HIS A 958 14.68 -30.59 -31.61
N LEU A 959 13.83 -29.61 -31.30
CA LEU A 959 13.12 -29.58 -30.03
C LEU A 959 11.81 -30.38 -30.10
N HIS A 960 11.59 -31.29 -29.14
CA HIS A 960 10.30 -31.98 -29.00
C HIS A 960 9.29 -31.04 -28.29
N PRO A 961 8.00 -31.00 -28.70
CA PRO A 961 7.00 -30.14 -28.04
C PRO A 961 6.89 -30.33 -26.51
N MET A 962 7.12 -31.55 -26.01
CA MET A 962 7.19 -31.81 -24.56
C MET A 962 8.41 -31.19 -23.88
N MET A 963 9.58 -31.20 -24.55
CA MET A 963 10.79 -30.55 -24.04
C MET A 963 10.61 -29.03 -24.02
N ALA A 964 9.96 -28.47 -25.05
CA ALA A 964 9.52 -27.08 -25.07
C ALA A 964 8.61 -26.74 -23.88
N ALA A 965 7.62 -27.58 -23.56
CA ALA A 965 6.72 -27.36 -22.41
C ALA A 965 7.41 -27.53 -21.05
N ALA A 966 8.28 -28.52 -20.90
CA ALA A 966 9.06 -28.70 -19.67
C ALA A 966 10.02 -27.51 -19.45
N ALA A 967 10.71 -27.06 -20.50
CA ALA A 967 11.63 -25.93 -20.43
C ALA A 967 10.90 -24.58 -20.25
N MET A 968 9.67 -24.41 -20.77
CA MET A 968 8.77 -23.31 -20.42
C MET A 968 8.44 -23.28 -18.91
N ALA A 969 8.14 -24.44 -18.32
CA ALA A 969 7.90 -24.55 -16.88
C ALA A 969 9.17 -24.21 -16.08
N PHE A 970 10.35 -24.72 -16.47
CA PHE A 970 11.62 -24.37 -15.84
C PHE A 970 11.97 -22.87 -15.98
N SER A 971 11.70 -22.25 -17.13
CA SER A 971 11.87 -20.80 -17.34
C SER A 971 11.02 -20.01 -16.33
N SER A 972 9.74 -20.36 -16.20
CA SER A 972 8.81 -19.74 -15.24
C SER A 972 9.26 -19.94 -13.78
N VAL A 973 9.68 -21.16 -13.41
CA VAL A 973 10.25 -21.47 -12.07
C VAL A 973 11.51 -20.64 -11.80
N SER A 974 12.42 -20.52 -12.76
CA SER A 974 13.67 -19.77 -12.58
C SER A 974 13.42 -18.28 -12.32
N VAL A 975 12.41 -17.69 -12.96
CA VAL A 975 11.95 -16.31 -12.71
C VAL A 975 11.31 -16.16 -11.32
N VAL A 976 10.45 -17.10 -10.91
CA VAL A 976 9.86 -17.11 -9.54
C VAL A 976 10.95 -17.22 -8.47
N CYS A 977 11.84 -18.21 -8.57
CA CYS A 977 12.94 -18.41 -7.63
C CYS A 977 13.89 -17.21 -7.61
N SER A 978 14.15 -16.60 -8.77
CA SER A 978 14.89 -15.34 -8.85
C SER A 978 14.18 -14.24 -8.05
N SER A 979 12.92 -13.92 -8.33
CA SER A 979 12.17 -12.88 -7.60
C SER A 979 12.12 -13.12 -6.09
N LEU A 980 11.99 -14.36 -5.64
CA LEU A 980 12.02 -14.70 -4.21
C LEU A 980 13.34 -14.37 -3.51
N THR A 981 14.48 -14.27 -4.21
CA THR A 981 15.74 -13.83 -3.58
C THR A 981 15.71 -12.37 -3.13
N LEU A 982 14.68 -11.58 -3.47
CA LEU A 982 14.46 -10.25 -2.88
C LEU A 982 14.12 -10.35 -1.37
N LYS A 983 13.58 -11.49 -0.88
CA LYS A 983 13.43 -11.75 0.57
C LYS A 983 14.75 -11.90 1.34
N TRP A 984 15.90 -11.84 0.65
CA TRP A 984 17.23 -11.80 1.27
C TRP A 984 17.86 -10.39 1.29
N TRP A 985 17.15 -9.37 0.79
CA TRP A 985 17.59 -7.99 0.93
C TRP A 985 17.56 -7.60 2.42
N LYS A 986 18.61 -6.89 2.85
CA LYS A 986 18.69 -6.17 4.12
C LYS A 986 19.06 -4.72 3.83
N ARG A 987 18.77 -3.82 4.77
CA ARG A 987 19.30 -2.45 4.78
C ARG A 987 20.82 -2.45 4.51
N PRO A 988 21.34 -1.57 3.64
CA PRO A 988 22.78 -1.42 3.42
C PRO A 988 23.48 -0.87 4.68
N ILE A 989 24.79 -1.11 4.79
CA ILE A 989 25.62 -0.54 5.87
C ILE A 989 25.54 0.99 5.87
N SER A 990 25.40 1.62 4.70
CA SER A 990 25.28 3.08 4.54
C SER A 990 23.89 3.66 4.91
N SER A 991 22.98 2.85 5.46
CA SER A 991 21.68 3.30 5.99
C SER A 991 21.44 2.79 7.42
N VAL A 992 22.52 2.68 8.19
CA VAL A 992 22.59 2.19 9.57
C VAL A 992 23.64 3.06 10.27
N MET A 993 23.43 3.44 11.53
CA MET A 993 24.42 4.27 12.23
C MET A 993 25.69 3.45 12.56
N PRO A 994 26.90 4.05 12.57
CA PRO A 994 28.16 3.31 12.75
C PRO A 994 28.25 2.48 14.03
N ASP A 995 27.53 2.91 15.07
CA ASP A 995 27.55 2.31 16.41
C ASP A 995 26.45 1.23 16.62
N GLU A 996 25.57 1.01 15.65
CA GLU A 996 24.50 0.00 15.72
C GLU A 996 25.01 -1.42 15.35
N PRO A 997 24.47 -2.48 15.97
CA PRO A 997 24.90 -3.87 15.74
C PRO A 997 24.47 -4.42 14.37
N TYR A 998 25.23 -4.10 13.32
CA TYR A 998 24.96 -4.56 11.95
C TYR A 998 25.11 -6.08 11.80
N SER A 999 23.98 -6.78 11.58
CA SER A 999 23.96 -8.19 11.20
C SER A 999 24.12 -8.33 9.67
N PRO A 1000 25.26 -8.81 9.13
CA PRO A 1000 25.45 -8.92 7.68
C PRO A 1000 24.42 -9.83 7.00
N GLY A 1001 23.98 -9.41 5.81
CA GLY A 1001 23.18 -10.23 4.91
C GLY A 1001 24.08 -11.08 4.02
N GLY A 1002 23.82 -12.39 3.92
CA GLY A 1002 24.64 -13.31 3.14
C GLY A 1002 23.80 -14.34 2.40
N THR A 1003 24.08 -14.52 1.10
CA THR A 1003 23.43 -15.51 0.24
C THR A 1003 23.55 -16.94 0.78
N LEU A 1004 24.65 -17.26 1.47
CA LEU A 1004 24.86 -18.55 2.15
C LEU A 1004 23.81 -18.83 3.24
N ASN A 1005 23.47 -17.83 4.07
CA ASN A 1005 22.44 -17.98 5.11
C ASN A 1005 21.02 -17.99 4.53
N GLY A 1006 20.81 -17.35 3.38
CA GLY A 1006 19.57 -17.48 2.61
C GLY A 1006 19.42 -18.88 1.98
N LEU A 1007 20.49 -19.41 1.40
CA LEU A 1007 20.54 -20.73 0.77
C LEU A 1007 20.38 -21.87 1.76
N SER A 1008 21.01 -21.81 2.94
CA SER A 1008 20.82 -22.83 3.97
C SER A 1008 19.38 -22.86 4.48
N LYS A 1009 18.74 -21.69 4.65
CA LYS A 1009 17.33 -21.58 5.05
C LYS A 1009 16.37 -22.11 3.97
N ILE A 1010 16.61 -21.81 2.69
CA ILE A 1010 15.85 -22.41 1.58
C ILE A 1010 16.10 -23.93 1.48
N LEU A 1011 17.32 -24.43 1.66
CA LEU A 1011 17.59 -25.87 1.67
C LEU A 1011 16.85 -26.58 2.81
N PHE A 1012 16.69 -25.92 3.96
CA PHE A 1012 15.89 -26.41 5.07
C PHE A 1012 14.39 -26.39 4.77
N GLU A 1013 13.82 -25.25 4.36
CA GLU A 1013 12.40 -25.13 3.98
C GLU A 1013 12.01 -26.07 2.83
N PHE A 1014 12.89 -26.24 1.83
CA PHE A 1014 12.66 -27.12 0.69
C PHE A 1014 12.78 -28.60 1.09
N ARG A 1015 13.69 -28.93 2.02
CA ARG A 1015 13.78 -30.26 2.64
C ARG A 1015 12.53 -30.60 3.43
N ASP A 1016 11.97 -29.67 4.18
CA ASP A 1016 10.73 -29.91 4.96
C ASP A 1016 9.47 -29.90 4.08
N SER A 1017 9.44 -29.08 3.03
CA SER A 1017 8.39 -29.18 2.01
C SER A 1017 8.47 -30.51 1.24
N MET A 1018 9.67 -31.02 0.96
CA MET A 1018 9.85 -32.37 0.40
C MET A 1018 9.53 -33.47 1.41
N SER A 1019 9.87 -33.33 2.68
CA SER A 1019 9.57 -34.34 3.71
C SER A 1019 8.06 -34.47 3.95
N SER A 1020 7.31 -33.36 3.91
CA SER A 1020 5.84 -33.37 3.95
C SER A 1020 5.18 -33.95 2.68
N ILE A 1021 5.81 -33.83 1.51
CA ILE A 1021 5.36 -34.52 0.29
C ILE A 1021 5.64 -36.04 0.37
N ILE A 1022 6.80 -36.43 0.91
CA ILE A 1022 7.20 -37.83 1.10
C ILE A 1022 6.34 -38.50 2.18
N SER A 1023 6.02 -37.80 3.28
CA SER A 1023 5.12 -38.32 4.32
C SER A 1023 3.71 -38.51 3.80
N LEU A 1024 3.18 -37.59 2.99
CA LEU A 1024 1.89 -37.76 2.29
C LEU A 1024 1.89 -38.98 1.35
N GLY A 1025 3.01 -39.26 0.68
CA GLY A 1025 3.20 -40.50 -0.10
C GLY A 1025 3.19 -41.76 0.77
N SER A 1026 3.78 -41.71 1.97
CA SER A 1026 3.74 -42.79 2.96
C SER A 1026 2.33 -43.01 3.54
N GLU A 1027 1.52 -41.96 3.64
CA GLU A 1027 0.15 -42.01 4.14
C GLU A 1027 -0.82 -42.57 3.10
N ILE A 1028 -0.61 -42.26 1.82
CA ILE A 1028 -1.31 -42.89 0.69
C ILE A 1028 -1.00 -44.40 0.61
N THR A 1029 0.25 -44.81 0.82
CA THR A 1029 0.61 -46.25 0.86
C THR A 1029 0.13 -46.96 2.13
N ARG A 1030 -0.01 -46.27 3.27
CA ARG A 1030 -0.66 -46.82 4.48
C ARG A 1030 -2.17 -47.04 4.34
N ARG A 1031 -2.86 -46.38 3.40
CA ARG A 1031 -4.30 -46.58 3.14
C ARG A 1031 -4.58 -47.46 1.92
N GLY A 1032 -3.91 -48.61 1.86
CA GLY A 1032 -4.15 -49.66 0.88
C GLY A 1032 -5.48 -50.41 1.07
N SER A 1033 -6.62 -49.80 0.74
CA SER A 1033 -7.87 -50.53 0.49
C SER A 1033 -8.78 -49.83 -0.53
N VAL A 1034 -9.20 -50.58 -1.55
CA VAL A 1034 -10.02 -50.10 -2.67
C VAL A 1034 -11.49 -50.14 -2.26
N LEU A 1035 -12.12 -48.99 -1.94
CA LEU A 1035 -13.58 -48.77 -2.03
C LEU A 1035 -14.16 -47.34 -1.81
N PRO A 1036 -13.47 -46.28 -1.33
CA PRO A 1036 -14.15 -45.02 -0.98
C PRO A 1036 -14.46 -44.08 -2.17
N LEU A 1037 -13.95 -44.37 -3.37
CA LEU A 1037 -13.99 -43.44 -4.51
C LEU A 1037 -15.39 -43.19 -5.08
N LEU A 1038 -16.27 -44.20 -5.09
CA LEU A 1038 -17.64 -44.07 -5.61
C LEU A 1038 -18.61 -43.34 -4.66
N ARG A 1039 -18.31 -43.27 -3.35
CA ARG A 1039 -19.22 -42.70 -2.34
C ARG A 1039 -19.11 -41.18 -2.19
N ARG A 1040 -18.18 -40.52 -2.89
CA ARG A 1040 -17.99 -39.06 -2.88
C ARG A 1040 -18.58 -38.33 -4.10
N LEU A 1041 -19.31 -39.02 -4.97
CA LEU A 1041 -19.99 -38.44 -6.14
C LEU A 1041 -21.50 -38.16 -5.91
N SER A 1042 -22.08 -38.61 -4.80
CA SER A 1042 -23.49 -38.33 -4.47
C SER A 1042 -23.68 -37.02 -3.71
N LEU A 1043 -24.38 -36.07 -4.32
CA LEU A 1043 -24.81 -34.81 -3.69
C LEU A 1043 -25.68 -35.06 -2.45
N ARG A 1044 -25.31 -34.51 -1.29
CA ARG A 1044 -26.25 -34.21 -0.18
C ARG A 1044 -25.75 -33.06 0.70
N ARG A 1045 -26.70 -32.34 1.30
CA ARG A 1045 -26.47 -31.15 2.14
C ARG A 1045 -25.64 -31.47 3.40
N PRO A 1046 -24.85 -30.52 3.94
CA PRO A 1046 -24.24 -30.67 5.26
C PRO A 1046 -25.30 -30.63 6.36
N SER A 1047 -25.17 -31.51 7.35
CA SER A 1047 -25.86 -31.42 8.64
C SER A 1047 -24.91 -30.88 9.71
N ARG A 1048 -25.48 -30.41 10.83
CA ARG A 1048 -24.75 -29.78 11.95
C ARG A 1048 -23.73 -30.70 12.64
N SER A 1049 -22.90 -30.05 13.48
CA SER A 1049 -22.09 -30.56 14.60
C SER A 1049 -20.91 -31.51 14.32
N ALA A 1050 -19.71 -30.94 14.35
CA ALA A 1050 -18.54 -31.51 15.01
C ALA A 1050 -17.56 -30.37 15.38
N TYR A 1051 -17.60 -29.91 16.65
CA TYR A 1051 -16.48 -29.14 17.22
C TYR A 1051 -15.53 -30.17 17.84
N GLU A 1052 -14.32 -30.30 17.30
CA GLU A 1052 -13.31 -31.20 17.81
C GLU A 1052 -12.39 -30.43 18.76
N ALA A 1053 -12.37 -30.82 20.04
CA ALA A 1053 -11.72 -30.05 21.10
C ALA A 1053 -10.19 -30.23 21.08
N ILE A 1054 -9.45 -29.14 21.25
CA ILE A 1054 -8.00 -29.18 21.43
C ILE A 1054 -7.69 -29.83 22.81
N PRO A 1055 -6.90 -30.91 22.88
CA PRO A 1055 -6.50 -31.49 24.15
C PRO A 1055 -5.49 -30.57 24.85
N LEU A 1056 -5.84 -30.07 26.03
CA LEU A 1056 -4.92 -29.34 26.90
C LEU A 1056 -3.95 -30.32 27.56
N ASP A 1057 -2.70 -30.39 27.08
CA ASP A 1057 -1.65 -31.15 27.73
C ASP A 1057 -1.23 -30.45 29.04
N ARG A 1058 -1.43 -31.13 30.17
CA ARG A 1058 -1.11 -30.65 31.52
C ARG A 1058 0.10 -31.40 32.08
N SER A 1059 1.29 -31.05 31.62
CA SER A 1059 2.55 -31.52 32.20
C SER A 1059 3.25 -30.42 33.00
N ASN A 1060 2.92 -30.31 34.30
CA ASN A 1060 3.69 -29.48 35.23
C ASN A 1060 5.11 -30.04 35.42
N THR A 1061 6.13 -29.36 34.91
CA THR A 1061 7.53 -29.59 35.28
C THR A 1061 8.24 -28.24 35.49
N PRO A 1062 8.73 -27.93 36.70
CA PRO A 1062 9.47 -26.70 36.95
C PRO A 1062 10.90 -26.82 36.41
N ILE A 1063 11.33 -25.84 35.60
CA ILE A 1063 12.73 -25.70 35.18
C ILE A 1063 13.51 -25.04 36.32
N PRO A 1064 14.62 -25.61 36.81
CA PRO A 1064 15.40 -25.02 37.88
C PRO A 1064 16.23 -23.82 37.38
N VAL A 1065 16.26 -22.75 38.17
CA VAL A 1065 17.16 -21.61 37.94
C VAL A 1065 18.58 -21.97 38.40
N SER A 1066 19.57 -21.86 37.52
CA SER A 1066 20.99 -21.90 37.89
C SER A 1066 21.52 -20.48 38.10
N PRO A 1067 22.17 -20.18 39.24
CA PRO A 1067 22.78 -18.88 39.47
C PRO A 1067 24.21 -18.81 38.89
N VAL A 1068 24.50 -17.71 38.18
CA VAL A 1068 25.77 -16.91 38.12
C VAL A 1068 25.55 -15.79 37.11
#